data_AF-A0A2D8YI34-F1
#
_entry.id   AF-A0A2D8YI34-F1
#
_cell.length_a   1.000
_cell.length_b   1.000
_cell.length_c   1.000
_cell.angle_alpha   90.00
_cell.angle_beta   90.00
_cell.angle_gamma   90.00
#
_symmetry.space_group_name_H-M   'P 1'
#
loop_
_entity.id
_entity.type
_entity.pdbx_description
1 polymer ?
#
loop_
_entity_poly.entity_id
_entity_poly.type
_entity_poly.pdbx_seq_one_letter_code
_entity_poly.pdbx_strand_id
1 'polypeptide(L)'
;MKLDIATTALLAQLASAEGPPMYEMSPEEARLVGEGMAGAYPDGPEMAETREVEIPASDGAKIRARIHRPVDKPKGVMVFYHGGGWVLSNIDQYDCVGRQLAERTACTVLLVDYRKAPEFKYPTAPNDAWDALNWAADNRDQLGGKDLPIMVGGDSAGGNLAAIVCQKAKAAGAPQIALQMLVYPVTDCDMTRPSYADMDNQLLLNTPMMKWFWDHYAPDEADRKKVDASPLRAGDLSGLPPAIVVTAEYDILREESEDYAEALRRAGVPVTFKQFDRQMHNFFAMPGLLPAQAKAIEYVGDQIEQHLARFSEADAVIVGAGFAGMYQLKRLREMGLKVRVIEAGDGVGGTWYWNRYPGARCDIESMGYSYGFDPELEQEWNWSERYATQPEILSYAQHVAERYDLKKDITFQTRVTRAVYDEDSARWTVYTDTGEAISTQYYIMATGCLSVPKDPDIEGKESFEGATYVTGKWPHEGVDFTGKKVAVIGTGSSAIQAIPHIAEQASHLTVYQRTPAYSLPAGNRPLTNSEVSEMKDRYRDFREEQKYNFAGIPKPERHLEPAAMVPEEERQRRYEQGWKEGLTGLTTKFADVLSDETANEGVANFIRERIKARVEDPEIAEALTPYSYPFGTKRPCLDTNFYETFNRENVTLVDLRKTPMERITPKGIETSEGEEAYDVIVYATGFDAMTGAILNVDIRGKSGLALADKWANGPHTYLGLAIEGFPNLFTITGPSSPSVLSNMMVSIEQHVDWVSDCIAWMREKGLAAIEPTEAAEDEWAEHNEAMAEQTLFPQANSWYIGANVPGKPRTFMAYVAGVDVYRIICDQIAASGYHGFETRRAKKRLEAVPA
;
A
#
# COMPACT_ATOMS: atom_id res chain seq x y z
N MET A 1 20.09 -32.33 6.20
CA MET A 1 20.65 -31.09 6.77
C MET A 1 19.59 -30.55 7.74
N LYS A 2 19.89 -30.49 9.05
CA LYS A 2 18.91 -30.16 10.11
C LYS A 2 18.67 -28.64 10.24
N LEU A 3 19.74 -27.85 10.19
CA LEU A 3 19.68 -26.38 10.09
C LEU A 3 19.48 -25.90 8.65
N ASP A 4 19.07 -24.64 8.45
CA ASP A 4 19.06 -24.01 7.13
C ASP A 4 20.49 -23.79 6.60
N ILE A 5 20.60 -23.51 5.30
CA ILE A 5 21.89 -23.41 4.60
C ILE A 5 22.73 -22.24 5.13
N ALA A 6 22.11 -21.08 5.41
CA ALA A 6 22.83 -19.90 5.88
C ALA A 6 23.38 -20.12 7.29
N THR A 7 22.57 -20.67 8.20
CA THR A 7 23.01 -21.03 9.56
C THR A 7 24.11 -22.09 9.53
N THR A 8 23.99 -23.11 8.67
CA THR A 8 25.02 -24.15 8.50
C THR A 8 26.35 -23.55 8.01
N ALA A 9 26.30 -22.64 7.03
CA ALA A 9 27.49 -21.99 6.49
C ALA A 9 28.18 -21.10 7.54
N LEU A 10 27.41 -20.33 8.31
CA LEU A 10 27.93 -19.50 9.38
C LEU A 10 28.65 -20.34 10.45
N LEU A 11 28.03 -21.43 10.91
CA LEU A 11 28.65 -22.33 11.88
C LEU A 11 29.93 -22.99 11.35
N ALA A 12 29.94 -23.39 10.07
CA ALA A 12 31.15 -23.93 9.44
C ALA A 12 32.28 -22.89 9.35
N GLN A 13 31.95 -21.63 9.07
CA GLN A 13 32.92 -20.53 9.07
C GLN A 13 33.48 -20.27 10.47
N LEU A 14 32.63 -20.22 11.50
CA LEU A 14 33.06 -20.05 12.88
C LEU A 14 33.93 -21.23 13.35
N ALA A 15 33.57 -22.46 12.99
CA ALA A 15 34.36 -23.64 13.31
C ALA A 15 35.74 -23.69 12.61
N SER A 16 35.94 -22.90 11.55
CA SER A 16 37.22 -22.79 10.84
C SER A 16 38.17 -21.77 11.46
N ALA A 17 37.71 -20.94 12.39
CA ALA A 17 38.56 -19.98 13.10
C ALA A 17 39.43 -20.72 14.13
N GLU A 18 40.75 -20.51 14.08
CA GLU A 18 41.67 -21.05 15.09
C GLU A 18 41.52 -20.26 16.41
N GLY A 19 40.87 -20.86 17.41
CA GLY A 19 40.71 -20.28 18.74
C GLY A 19 40.05 -21.26 19.72
N PRO A 20 40.23 -21.07 21.04
CA PRO A 20 39.52 -21.88 22.02
C PRO A 20 38.00 -21.62 21.97
N PRO A 21 37.16 -22.54 22.44
CA PRO A 21 35.74 -22.25 22.67
C PRO A 21 35.57 -21.04 23.61
N MET A 22 34.53 -20.22 23.41
CA MET A 22 34.31 -19.02 24.22
C MET A 22 34.24 -19.28 25.74
N TYR A 23 33.72 -20.44 26.16
CA TYR A 23 33.63 -20.81 27.58
C TYR A 23 34.98 -21.19 28.21
N GLU A 24 36.05 -21.29 27.42
CA GLU A 24 37.44 -21.47 27.90
C GLU A 24 38.22 -20.15 27.94
N MET A 25 37.66 -19.08 27.36
CA MET A 25 38.24 -17.74 27.38
C MET A 25 37.94 -17.01 28.70
N SER A 26 38.73 -15.98 29.00
CA SER A 26 38.32 -14.98 29.99
C SER A 26 37.12 -14.17 29.47
N PRO A 27 36.26 -13.61 30.35
CA PRO A 27 35.18 -12.73 29.94
C PRO A 27 35.64 -11.55 29.08
N GLU A 28 36.81 -10.97 29.36
CA GLU A 28 37.38 -9.87 28.58
C GLU A 28 37.72 -10.30 27.13
N GLU A 29 38.38 -11.45 26.96
CA GLU A 29 38.69 -12.00 25.63
C GLU A 29 37.42 -12.33 24.85
N ALA A 30 36.44 -12.96 25.50
CA ALA A 30 35.18 -13.33 24.86
C ALA A 30 34.35 -12.10 24.43
N ARG A 31 34.38 -11.00 25.20
CA ARG A 31 33.76 -9.71 24.82
C ARG A 31 34.39 -9.14 23.56
N LEU A 32 35.73 -9.17 23.45
CA LEU A 32 36.45 -8.69 22.26
C LEU A 32 36.08 -9.49 20.99
N VAL A 33 35.87 -10.81 21.11
CA VAL A 33 35.39 -11.64 20.00
C VAL A 33 34.01 -11.18 19.53
N GLY A 34 33.09 -10.92 20.46
CA GLY A 34 31.75 -10.41 20.14
C GLY A 34 31.78 -9.03 19.49
N GLU A 35 32.61 -8.11 19.98
CA GLU A 35 32.79 -6.77 19.40
C GLU A 35 33.30 -6.83 17.95
N GLY A 36 34.23 -7.76 17.66
CA GLY A 36 34.70 -8.00 16.29
C GLY A 36 33.60 -8.48 15.34
N MET A 37 32.67 -9.31 15.82
CA MET A 37 31.52 -9.78 15.02
C MET A 37 30.51 -8.67 14.73
N ALA A 38 30.30 -7.75 15.68
CA ALA A 38 29.34 -6.66 15.51
C ALA A 38 29.70 -5.68 14.39
N GLY A 39 31.00 -5.55 14.06
CA GLY A 39 31.45 -4.74 12.92
C GLY A 39 30.98 -5.25 11.56
N ALA A 40 30.43 -6.47 11.48
CA ALA A 40 29.82 -7.02 10.26
C ALA A 40 28.30 -6.79 10.17
N TYR A 41 27.67 -6.25 11.22
CA TYR A 41 26.24 -5.95 11.19
C TYR A 41 25.98 -4.65 10.43
N PRO A 42 24.84 -4.56 9.71
CA PRO A 42 24.47 -3.31 9.06
C PRO A 42 24.11 -2.23 10.09
N ASP A 43 24.24 -0.95 9.72
CA ASP A 43 23.91 0.18 10.61
C ASP A 43 22.44 0.20 11.07
N GLY A 44 21.56 -0.51 10.37
CA GLY A 44 20.12 -0.52 10.63
C GLY A 44 19.37 0.65 9.97
N PRO A 45 18.04 0.72 10.13
CA PRO A 45 17.23 1.77 9.52
C PRO A 45 17.49 3.17 10.10
N GLU A 46 17.09 4.19 9.32
CA GLU A 46 17.17 5.60 9.72
C GLU A 46 16.19 5.90 10.85
N MET A 47 16.64 6.64 11.86
CA MET A 47 15.86 7.03 13.04
C MET A 47 15.68 8.54 13.08
N ALA A 48 14.53 9.02 13.57
CA ALA A 48 14.34 10.47 13.80
C ALA A 48 15.33 11.01 14.84
N GLU A 49 15.66 10.19 15.83
CA GLU A 49 16.69 10.49 16.84
C GLU A 49 17.36 9.18 17.27
N THR A 50 18.68 9.22 17.40
CA THR A 50 19.43 8.23 18.20
C THR A 50 20.28 8.97 19.21
N ARG A 51 20.10 8.68 20.51
CA ARG A 51 20.77 9.43 21.58
C ARG A 51 21.14 8.54 22.76
N GLU A 52 22.35 8.69 23.27
CA GLU A 52 22.78 8.03 24.50
C GLU A 52 22.23 8.72 25.75
N VAL A 53 21.93 7.92 26.77
CA VAL A 53 21.47 8.36 28.09
C VAL A 53 22.16 7.56 29.19
N GLU A 54 22.38 8.22 30.32
CA GLU A 54 22.82 7.58 31.55
C GLU A 54 21.64 7.49 32.52
N ILE A 55 21.24 6.27 32.85
CA ILE A 55 20.17 5.99 33.81
C ILE A 55 20.78 5.89 35.21
N PRO A 56 20.29 6.63 36.21
CA PRO A 56 20.77 6.50 37.58
C PRO A 56 20.34 5.15 38.16
N ALA A 57 21.30 4.35 38.62
CA ALA A 57 21.04 3.13 39.34
C ALA A 57 20.74 3.42 40.82
N SER A 58 19.94 2.56 41.44
CA SER A 58 19.54 2.66 42.85
C SER A 58 20.70 2.56 43.84
N ASP A 59 21.83 1.98 43.42
CA ASP A 59 23.07 1.89 44.20
C ASP A 59 24.05 3.07 43.96
N GLY A 60 23.63 4.08 43.19
CA GLY A 60 24.42 5.26 42.87
C GLY A 60 25.33 5.14 41.64
N ALA A 61 25.34 3.98 40.97
CA ALA A 61 26.01 3.82 39.68
C ALA A 61 25.21 4.47 38.54
N LYS A 62 25.76 4.39 37.33
CA LYS A 62 25.09 4.84 36.09
C LYS A 62 25.03 3.68 35.11
N ILE A 63 23.87 3.49 34.50
CA ILE A 63 23.61 2.47 33.49
C ILE A 63 23.56 3.17 32.13
N ARG A 64 24.43 2.76 31.21
CA ARG A 64 24.41 3.25 29.83
C ARG A 64 23.17 2.70 29.12
N ALA A 65 22.46 3.55 28.40
CA ALA A 65 21.38 3.14 27.51
C ALA A 65 21.33 4.04 26.27
N ARG A 66 20.65 3.58 25.23
CA ARG A 66 20.46 4.31 23.97
C ARG A 66 18.99 4.37 23.60
N ILE A 67 18.55 5.54 23.21
CA ILE A 67 17.19 5.79 22.70
C ILE A 67 17.25 5.76 21.18
N HIS A 68 16.40 4.94 20.57
CA HIS A 68 16.08 4.99 19.14
C HIS A 68 14.63 5.43 18.98
N ARG A 69 14.43 6.64 18.44
CA ARG A 69 13.09 7.14 18.10
C ARG A 69 12.81 6.89 16.62
N PRO A 70 11.71 6.19 16.27
CA PRO A 70 11.35 5.97 14.87
C PRO A 70 11.02 7.29 14.16
N VAL A 71 11.09 7.27 12.83
CA VAL A 71 10.65 8.38 11.95
C VAL A 71 9.17 8.66 12.14
N ASP A 72 8.37 7.60 12.22
CA ASP A 72 6.95 7.69 12.52
C ASP A 72 6.69 8.13 13.97
N LYS A 73 5.51 8.71 14.20
CA LYS A 73 5.06 9.08 15.55
C LYS A 73 5.06 7.85 16.47
N PRO A 74 5.77 7.87 17.62
CA PRO A 74 5.83 6.71 18.50
C PRO A 74 4.44 6.25 19.00
N LYS A 75 4.17 4.96 18.88
CA LYS A 75 2.96 4.26 19.35
C LYS A 75 3.15 3.63 20.75
N GLY A 76 4.39 3.50 21.20
CA GLY A 76 4.74 2.93 22.49
C GLY A 76 6.23 3.14 22.84
N VAL A 77 6.61 2.71 24.04
CA VAL A 77 8.01 2.68 24.51
C VAL A 77 8.39 1.24 24.81
N MET A 78 9.47 0.75 24.22
CA MET A 78 10.00 -0.59 24.50
C MET A 78 11.34 -0.48 25.24
N VAL A 79 11.39 -0.99 26.47
CA VAL A 79 12.66 -1.16 27.19
C VAL A 79 13.23 -2.51 26.78
N PHE A 80 14.33 -2.51 26.02
CA PHE A 80 14.95 -3.71 25.48
C PHE A 80 16.24 -4.02 26.22
N TYR A 81 16.34 -5.24 26.75
CA TYR A 81 17.54 -5.78 27.38
C TYR A 81 18.21 -6.77 26.42
N HIS A 82 19.49 -6.59 26.16
CA HIS A 82 20.22 -7.46 25.24
C HIS A 82 20.60 -8.81 25.88
N GLY A 83 20.82 -9.82 25.03
CA GLY A 83 21.36 -11.14 25.39
C GLY A 83 22.84 -11.13 25.79
N GLY A 84 23.54 -12.24 25.53
CA GLY A 84 24.97 -12.39 25.86
C GLY A 84 25.25 -12.99 27.25
N GLY A 85 24.28 -13.72 27.83
CA GLY A 85 24.47 -14.52 29.04
C GLY A 85 24.89 -13.73 30.28
N TRP A 86 24.45 -12.47 30.40
CA TRP A 86 24.84 -11.49 31.44
C TRP A 86 26.34 -11.12 31.48
N VAL A 87 27.14 -11.60 30.52
CA VAL A 87 28.60 -11.49 30.55
C VAL A 87 29.19 -10.78 29.33
N LEU A 88 28.66 -11.01 28.11
CA LEU A 88 29.39 -10.69 26.87
C LEU A 88 28.93 -9.42 26.13
N SER A 89 27.63 -9.27 25.88
CA SER A 89 27.16 -8.30 24.89
C SER A 89 26.99 -6.88 25.41
N ASN A 90 26.77 -5.93 24.50
CA ASN A 90 26.47 -4.54 24.84
C ASN A 90 25.50 -3.91 23.82
N ILE A 91 25.07 -2.68 24.10
CA ILE A 91 24.13 -1.94 23.25
C ILE A 91 24.68 -1.57 21.87
N ASP A 92 26.00 -1.52 21.68
CA ASP A 92 26.59 -1.24 20.37
C ASP A 92 26.41 -2.44 19.42
N GLN A 93 26.49 -3.66 19.95
CA GLN A 93 26.22 -4.88 19.20
C GLN A 93 24.74 -5.05 18.82
N TYR A 94 23.84 -4.46 19.61
CA TYR A 94 22.39 -4.54 19.42
C TYR A 94 21.78 -3.30 18.75
N ASP A 95 22.59 -2.31 18.34
CA ASP A 95 22.11 -1.05 17.76
C ASP A 95 21.18 -1.29 16.57
N CYS A 96 21.61 -2.16 15.64
CA CYS A 96 20.83 -2.51 14.46
C CYS A 96 19.49 -3.19 14.83
N VAL A 97 19.50 -4.14 15.78
CA VAL A 97 18.28 -4.80 16.26
C VAL A 97 17.33 -3.79 16.91
N GLY A 98 17.87 -2.88 17.73
CA GLY A 98 17.11 -1.80 18.36
C GLY A 98 16.44 -0.87 17.34
N ARG A 99 17.16 -0.48 16.29
CA ARG A 99 16.62 0.32 15.18
C ARG A 99 15.57 -0.43 14.38
N GLN A 100 15.82 -1.70 14.03
CA GLN A 100 14.85 -2.54 13.32
C GLN A 100 13.55 -2.71 14.12
N LEU A 101 13.65 -2.93 15.43
CA LEU A 101 12.47 -2.98 16.31
C LEU A 101 11.76 -1.63 16.36
N ALA A 102 12.51 -0.52 16.48
CA ALA A 102 11.93 0.82 16.55
C ALA A 102 11.14 1.18 15.27
N GLU A 103 11.76 1.00 14.11
CA GLU A 103 11.12 1.19 12.80
C GLU A 103 9.91 0.27 12.67
N ARG A 104 10.08 -1.03 12.87
CA ARG A 104 9.05 -2.02 12.55
C ARG A 104 7.81 -1.94 13.45
N THR A 105 7.98 -1.50 14.69
CA THR A 105 6.88 -1.40 15.68
C THR A 105 6.36 0.02 15.84
N ALA A 106 6.99 1.01 15.21
CA ALA A 106 6.82 2.42 15.51
C ALA A 106 6.89 2.73 17.02
N CYS A 107 7.72 2.01 17.78
CA CYS A 107 7.94 2.26 19.21
C CYS A 107 9.30 2.90 19.43
N THR A 108 9.40 3.80 20.41
CA THR A 108 10.71 4.26 20.86
C THR A 108 11.37 3.12 21.63
N VAL A 109 12.55 2.68 21.18
CA VAL A 109 13.31 1.61 21.83
C VAL A 109 14.36 2.23 22.75
N LEU A 110 14.28 1.91 24.04
CA LEU A 110 15.33 2.17 25.02
C LEU A 110 16.16 0.90 25.18
N LEU A 111 17.33 0.87 24.54
CA LEU A 111 18.27 -0.24 24.57
C LEU A 111 19.17 -0.11 25.80
N VAL A 112 19.14 -1.08 26.72
CA VAL A 112 19.77 -1.00 28.05
C VAL A 112 20.98 -1.91 28.13
N ASP A 113 22.14 -1.37 28.53
CA ASP A 113 23.42 -2.11 28.55
C ASP A 113 23.60 -3.04 29.75
N TYR A 114 22.98 -2.68 30.89
CA TYR A 114 23.13 -3.27 32.24
C TYR A 114 24.56 -3.70 32.66
N ARG A 115 24.85 -3.67 33.96
CA ARG A 115 26.19 -4.06 34.42
C ARG A 115 26.38 -5.57 34.38
N LYS A 116 27.51 -6.00 33.84
CA LYS A 116 27.81 -7.39 33.47
C LYS A 116 28.66 -8.11 34.50
N ALA A 117 28.46 -9.43 34.59
CA ALA A 117 29.32 -10.32 35.36
C ALA A 117 30.63 -10.61 34.60
N PRO A 118 31.73 -10.95 35.28
CA PRO A 118 31.86 -11.21 36.73
C PRO A 118 32.07 -9.97 37.60
N GLU A 119 32.27 -8.79 37.01
CA GLU A 119 32.49 -7.53 37.73
C GLU A 119 31.27 -7.15 38.58
N PHE A 120 30.08 -7.41 38.03
CA PHE A 120 28.79 -7.14 38.65
C PHE A 120 27.92 -8.39 38.64
N LYS A 121 28.09 -9.22 39.68
CA LYS A 121 27.35 -10.48 39.87
C LYS A 121 25.88 -10.23 40.21
N TYR A 122 25.06 -11.28 40.15
CA TYR A 122 23.70 -11.28 40.68
C TYR A 122 23.67 -10.69 42.11
N PRO A 123 22.69 -9.82 42.46
CA PRO A 123 21.52 -9.41 41.67
C PRO A 123 21.69 -8.10 40.88
N THR A 124 22.90 -7.74 40.44
CA THR A 124 23.11 -6.41 39.81
C THR A 124 22.32 -6.22 38.52
N ALA A 125 22.43 -7.12 37.54
CA ALA A 125 21.69 -7.02 36.28
C ALA A 125 20.15 -6.91 36.44
N PRO A 126 19.46 -7.73 37.27
CA PRO A 126 18.02 -7.59 37.50
C PRO A 126 17.63 -6.33 38.31
N ASN A 127 18.57 -5.70 39.01
CA ASN A 127 18.35 -4.39 39.62
C ASN A 127 18.52 -3.26 38.58
N ASP A 128 19.56 -3.34 37.73
CA ASP A 128 19.76 -2.38 36.65
C ASP A 128 18.61 -2.38 35.65
N ALA A 129 18.11 -3.57 35.29
CA ALA A 129 16.94 -3.71 34.42
C ALA A 129 15.70 -3.05 35.04
N TRP A 130 15.50 -3.24 36.35
CA TRP A 130 14.40 -2.64 37.10
C TRP A 130 14.52 -1.11 37.17
N ASP A 131 15.72 -0.59 37.45
CA ASP A 131 15.98 0.85 37.49
C ASP A 131 15.77 1.49 36.11
N ALA A 132 16.17 0.81 35.03
CA ALA A 132 15.92 1.26 33.67
C ALA A 132 14.42 1.29 33.30
N LEU A 133 13.64 0.29 33.72
CA LEU A 133 12.19 0.29 33.51
C LEU A 133 11.51 1.46 34.25
N ASN A 134 11.87 1.70 35.52
CA ASN A 134 11.32 2.83 36.28
C ASN A 134 11.72 4.18 35.66
N TRP A 135 12.99 4.31 35.26
CA TRP A 135 13.45 5.50 34.57
C TRP A 135 12.67 5.75 33.28
N ALA A 136 12.44 4.71 32.48
CA ALA A 136 11.64 4.83 31.26
C ALA A 136 10.20 5.28 31.57
N ALA A 137 9.59 4.73 32.62
CA ALA A 137 8.24 5.09 33.03
C ALA A 137 8.11 6.55 33.49
N ASP A 138 9.11 7.05 34.22
CA ASP A 138 9.18 8.42 34.73
C ASP A 138 9.55 9.43 33.63
N ASN A 139 10.23 8.99 32.57
CA ASN A 139 10.74 9.86 31.49
C ASN A 139 10.00 9.64 30.16
N ARG A 140 8.77 9.12 30.18
CA ARG A 140 7.96 8.85 28.97
C ARG A 140 7.81 10.02 28.01
N ASP A 141 7.75 11.25 28.52
CA ASP A 141 7.75 12.46 27.68
C ASP A 141 8.99 12.56 26.79
N GLN A 142 10.16 12.22 27.34
CA GLN A 142 11.42 12.22 26.60
C GLN A 142 11.51 11.03 25.62
N LEU A 143 10.67 10.02 25.80
CA LEU A 143 10.61 8.81 24.98
C LEU A 143 9.45 8.84 23.96
N GLY A 144 8.77 9.98 23.81
CA GLY A 144 7.79 10.20 22.74
C GLY A 144 6.40 10.63 23.22
N GLY A 145 6.04 10.42 24.48
CA GLY A 145 4.76 10.87 25.03
C GLY A 145 4.37 10.25 26.37
N LYS A 146 3.82 11.09 27.25
CA LYS A 146 3.37 10.78 28.62
C LYS A 146 2.44 9.56 28.74
N ASP A 147 1.54 9.39 27.77
CA ASP A 147 0.48 8.37 27.79
C ASP A 147 0.84 7.10 26.99
N LEU A 148 2.08 7.01 26.48
CA LEU A 148 2.48 5.85 25.69
C LEU A 148 2.53 4.57 26.56
N PRO A 149 2.04 3.43 26.04
CA PRO A 149 2.19 2.13 26.69
C PRO A 149 3.67 1.75 26.77
N ILE A 150 4.07 1.15 27.89
CA ILE A 150 5.43 0.63 28.11
C ILE A 150 5.43 -0.87 27.88
N MET A 151 6.39 -1.35 27.13
CA MET A 151 6.64 -2.76 26.87
C MET A 151 8.06 -3.08 27.31
N VAL A 152 8.29 -4.33 27.68
CA VAL A 152 9.64 -4.83 27.96
C VAL A 152 9.98 -5.95 27.00
N GLY A 153 11.22 -5.97 26.53
CA GLY A 153 11.67 -6.95 25.54
C GLY A 153 13.09 -7.41 25.83
N GLY A 154 13.43 -8.59 25.36
CA GLY A 154 14.81 -9.04 25.36
C GLY A 154 14.96 -10.45 24.82
N ASP A 155 16.19 -10.79 24.47
CA ASP A 155 16.58 -12.10 23.99
C ASP A 155 17.53 -12.80 24.98
N SER A 156 17.46 -14.12 25.11
CA SER A 156 18.37 -14.90 25.96
C SER A 156 18.40 -14.38 27.41
N ALA A 157 19.55 -13.97 27.93
CA ALA A 157 19.70 -13.29 29.22
C ALA A 157 18.94 -11.96 29.33
N GLY A 158 18.75 -11.23 28.24
CA GLY A 158 17.88 -10.06 28.20
C GLY A 158 16.40 -10.43 28.33
N GLY A 159 16.00 -11.55 27.73
CA GLY A 159 14.66 -12.14 27.88
C GLY A 159 14.39 -12.59 29.33
N ASN A 160 15.42 -13.10 30.01
CA ASN A 160 15.36 -13.36 31.46
C ASN A 160 15.07 -12.08 32.25
N LEU A 161 15.83 -11.01 32.00
CA LEU A 161 15.64 -9.72 32.68
C LEU A 161 14.26 -9.14 32.40
N ALA A 162 13.77 -9.21 31.16
CA ALA A 162 12.42 -8.79 30.77
C ALA A 162 11.33 -9.53 31.57
N ALA A 163 11.43 -10.86 31.69
CA ALA A 163 10.51 -11.66 32.49
C ALA A 163 10.57 -11.30 33.98
N ILE A 164 11.77 -11.09 34.53
CA ILE A 164 11.96 -10.70 35.94
C ILE A 164 11.35 -9.34 36.24
N VAL A 165 11.59 -8.32 35.39
CA VAL A 165 11.03 -6.98 35.65
C VAL A 165 9.51 -6.95 35.53
N CYS A 166 8.90 -7.81 34.72
CA CYS A 166 7.45 -8.01 34.72
C CYS A 166 6.94 -8.49 36.09
N GLN A 167 7.63 -9.47 36.69
CA GLN A 167 7.29 -9.98 38.02
C GLN A 167 7.53 -8.93 39.11
N LYS A 168 8.63 -8.17 39.03
CA LYS A 168 8.91 -7.04 39.94
C LYS A 168 7.84 -5.95 39.82
N ALA A 169 7.43 -5.59 38.60
CA ALA A 169 6.37 -4.61 38.35
C ALA A 169 5.02 -5.05 38.91
N LYS A 170 4.64 -6.33 38.70
CA LYS A 170 3.45 -6.92 39.33
C LYS A 170 3.52 -6.81 40.85
N ALA A 171 4.65 -7.17 41.45
CA ALA A 171 4.83 -7.14 42.90
C ALA A 171 4.80 -5.71 43.48
N ALA A 172 5.35 -4.73 42.76
CA ALA A 172 5.36 -3.32 43.15
C ALA A 172 4.02 -2.59 42.85
N GLY A 173 3.18 -3.14 41.95
CA GLY A 173 1.95 -2.54 41.47
C GLY A 173 2.15 -1.45 40.40
N ALA A 174 3.40 -1.13 40.05
CA ALA A 174 3.81 -0.17 39.03
C ALA A 174 5.27 -0.43 38.61
N PRO A 175 5.72 0.04 37.45
CA PRO A 175 4.93 0.63 36.36
C PRO A 175 4.06 -0.42 35.65
N GLN A 176 2.98 0.02 34.99
CA GLN A 176 2.19 -0.90 34.17
C GLN A 176 2.92 -1.21 32.87
N ILE A 177 3.13 -2.50 32.64
CA ILE A 177 3.70 -3.04 31.40
C ILE A 177 2.53 -3.55 30.56
N ALA A 178 2.47 -3.13 29.29
CA ALA A 178 1.45 -3.53 28.33
C ALA A 178 1.75 -4.92 27.75
N LEU A 179 3.02 -5.20 27.45
CA LEU A 179 3.45 -6.43 26.78
C LEU A 179 4.87 -6.84 27.21
N GLN A 180 5.13 -8.15 27.27
CA GLN A 180 6.49 -8.70 27.38
C GLN A 180 6.87 -9.47 26.10
N MET A 181 8.00 -9.12 25.49
CA MET A 181 8.57 -9.80 24.33
C MET A 181 9.78 -10.63 24.76
N LEU A 182 9.69 -11.95 24.63
CA LEU A 182 10.67 -12.90 25.13
C LEU A 182 11.20 -13.75 23.97
N VAL A 183 12.46 -13.55 23.60
CA VAL A 183 13.11 -14.32 22.55
C VAL A 183 14.07 -15.32 23.21
N TYR A 184 13.76 -16.62 23.08
CA TYR A 184 14.44 -17.76 23.70
C TYR A 184 14.98 -17.45 25.11
N PRO A 185 14.12 -16.96 26.02
CA PRO A 185 14.56 -16.43 27.31
C PRO A 185 15.23 -17.52 28.16
N VAL A 186 16.29 -17.16 28.90
CA VAL A 186 16.71 -18.01 30.02
C VAL A 186 15.67 -17.84 31.13
N THR A 187 15.07 -18.92 31.62
CA THR A 187 14.00 -18.85 32.63
C THR A 187 14.24 -19.74 33.85
N ASP A 188 15.19 -20.68 33.77
CA ASP A 188 15.57 -21.56 34.86
C ASP A 188 17.05 -21.95 34.79
N CYS A 189 17.65 -22.27 35.93
CA CYS A 189 19.04 -22.74 36.04
C CYS A 189 19.20 -24.27 35.90
N ASP A 190 18.10 -25.01 35.68
CA ASP A 190 18.12 -26.46 35.56
C ASP A 190 18.54 -26.92 34.15
N MET A 191 19.82 -27.26 34.04
CA MET A 191 20.46 -27.78 32.81
C MET A 191 20.29 -29.29 32.62
N THR A 192 19.43 -29.95 33.40
CA THR A 192 19.17 -31.40 33.26
C THR A 192 18.06 -31.71 32.26
N ARG A 193 17.41 -30.67 31.71
CA ARG A 193 16.38 -30.79 30.66
C ARG A 193 16.92 -31.50 29.41
N PRO A 194 16.09 -32.34 28.74
CA PRO A 194 16.48 -33.02 27.50
C PRO A 194 17.12 -32.09 26.44
N SER A 195 16.62 -30.86 26.29
CA SER A 195 17.20 -29.90 25.33
C SER A 195 18.68 -29.58 25.56
N TYR A 196 19.16 -29.62 26.81
CA TYR A 196 20.57 -29.40 27.17
C TYR A 196 21.46 -30.63 26.89
N ALA A 197 20.87 -31.82 26.80
CA ALA A 197 21.59 -33.05 26.50
C ALA A 197 21.55 -33.42 25.01
N ASP A 198 20.63 -32.84 24.25
CA ASP A 198 20.50 -33.08 22.81
C ASP A 198 21.73 -32.54 22.07
N MET A 199 22.40 -33.43 21.33
CA MET A 199 23.59 -33.13 20.54
C MET A 199 23.30 -32.20 19.37
N ASP A 200 22.08 -32.21 18.83
CA ASP A 200 21.69 -31.30 17.74
C ASP A 200 21.56 -29.85 18.24
N ASN A 201 21.37 -29.64 19.55
CA ASN A 201 21.26 -28.32 20.17
C ASN A 201 22.61 -27.75 20.63
N GLN A 202 23.70 -28.54 20.59
CA GLN A 202 25.04 -28.10 21.03
C GLN A 202 25.73 -27.27 19.95
N LEU A 203 25.19 -26.09 19.66
CA LEU A 203 25.64 -25.20 18.59
C LEU A 203 26.39 -23.99 19.17
N LEU A 204 26.01 -22.78 18.76
CA LEU A 204 26.65 -21.53 19.22
C LEU A 204 26.53 -21.36 20.73
N LEU A 205 25.31 -21.50 21.26
CA LEU A 205 25.09 -21.74 22.68
C LEU A 205 25.06 -23.25 22.91
N ASN A 206 25.79 -23.70 23.92
CA ASN A 206 25.87 -25.10 24.33
C ASN A 206 25.94 -25.21 25.86
N THR A 207 25.78 -26.41 26.38
CA THR A 207 25.68 -26.64 27.83
C THR A 207 26.91 -26.17 28.62
N PRO A 208 28.17 -26.43 28.17
CA PRO A 208 29.36 -25.84 28.81
C PRO A 208 29.32 -24.31 28.86
N MET A 209 28.87 -23.65 27.79
CA MET A 209 28.77 -22.20 27.74
C MET A 209 27.70 -21.66 28.69
N MET A 210 26.55 -22.32 28.78
CA MET A 210 25.51 -21.90 29.73
C MET A 210 25.96 -22.10 31.19
N LYS A 211 26.71 -23.18 31.47
CA LYS A 211 27.36 -23.36 32.77
C LYS A 211 28.32 -22.21 33.08
N TRP A 212 29.17 -21.84 32.12
CA TRP A 212 30.12 -20.74 32.26
C TRP A 212 29.42 -19.41 32.54
N PHE A 213 28.31 -19.10 31.84
CA PHE A 213 27.50 -17.92 32.12
C PHE A 213 26.95 -17.91 33.55
N TRP A 214 26.33 -19.01 34.00
CA TRP A 214 25.80 -19.11 35.35
C TRP A 214 26.89 -19.03 36.43
N ASP A 215 28.08 -19.59 36.18
CA ASP A 215 29.20 -19.55 37.11
C ASP A 215 29.74 -18.12 37.31
N HIS A 216 29.77 -17.30 36.26
CA HIS A 216 30.13 -15.88 36.39
C HIS A 216 29.00 -15.03 36.97
N TYR A 217 27.77 -15.24 36.49
CA TYR A 217 26.61 -14.43 36.86
C TYR A 217 26.16 -14.65 38.31
N ALA A 218 25.94 -15.91 38.69
CA ALA A 218 25.45 -16.30 40.01
C ALA A 218 26.25 -17.51 40.51
N PRO A 219 27.49 -17.30 41.02
CA PRO A 219 28.37 -18.38 41.45
C PRO A 219 27.82 -19.19 42.63
N ASP A 220 26.94 -18.60 43.45
CA ASP A 220 26.19 -19.33 44.47
C ASP A 220 24.96 -20.01 43.84
N GLU A 221 24.94 -21.35 43.85
CA GLU A 221 23.82 -22.13 43.31
C GLU A 221 22.49 -21.86 44.02
N ALA A 222 22.50 -21.40 45.28
CA ALA A 222 21.29 -21.01 45.99
C ALA A 222 20.65 -19.76 45.37
N ASP A 223 21.46 -18.83 44.88
CA ASP A 223 20.99 -17.61 44.22
C ASP A 223 20.32 -17.92 42.88
N ARG A 224 20.83 -18.90 42.13
CA ARG A 224 20.27 -19.31 40.83
C ARG A 224 18.80 -19.73 40.92
N LYS A 225 18.38 -20.27 42.06
CA LYS A 225 17.01 -20.76 42.31
C LYS A 225 16.03 -19.66 42.72
N LYS A 226 16.49 -18.44 42.97
CA LYS A 226 15.63 -17.31 43.30
C LYS A 226 14.85 -16.86 42.07
N VAL A 227 13.64 -16.35 42.28
CA VAL A 227 12.71 -15.98 41.20
C VAL A 227 13.21 -14.81 40.35
N ASP A 228 14.09 -13.97 40.90
CA ASP A 228 14.77 -12.87 40.22
C ASP A 228 16.11 -13.29 39.58
N ALA A 229 16.35 -14.60 39.46
CA ALA A 229 17.36 -15.22 38.59
C ALA A 229 16.72 -16.26 37.65
N SER A 230 15.81 -17.08 38.17
CA SER A 230 15.04 -18.10 37.45
C SER A 230 13.54 -17.79 37.50
N PRO A 231 13.01 -16.92 36.61
CA PRO A 231 11.61 -16.47 36.64
C PRO A 231 10.57 -17.58 36.49
N LEU A 232 10.92 -18.73 35.90
CA LEU A 232 10.02 -19.90 35.81
C LEU A 232 9.67 -20.48 37.18
N ARG A 233 10.52 -20.26 38.20
CA ARG A 233 10.33 -20.78 39.56
C ARG A 233 9.35 -19.97 40.40
N ALA A 234 8.74 -18.92 39.83
CA ALA A 234 7.75 -18.12 40.54
C ALA A 234 6.50 -18.96 40.90
N GLY A 235 6.04 -18.84 42.14
CA GLY A 235 4.86 -19.57 42.61
C GLY A 235 3.54 -19.08 42.01
N ASP A 236 3.51 -17.87 41.43
CA ASP A 236 2.32 -17.27 40.82
C ASP A 236 2.69 -16.29 39.69
N LEU A 237 2.33 -16.67 38.46
CA LEU A 237 2.51 -15.88 37.24
C LEU A 237 1.24 -15.15 36.78
N SER A 238 0.14 -15.23 37.54
CA SER A 238 -1.13 -14.60 37.13
C SER A 238 -1.01 -13.06 37.13
N GLY A 239 -1.73 -12.38 36.24
CA GLY A 239 -1.70 -10.91 36.17
C GLY A 239 -0.39 -10.30 35.66
N LEU A 240 0.54 -11.11 35.13
CA LEU A 240 1.65 -10.63 34.31
C LEU A 240 1.12 -10.12 32.95
N PRO A 241 1.85 -9.21 32.27
CA PRO A 241 1.44 -8.71 30.96
C PRO A 241 1.38 -9.84 29.92
N PRO A 242 0.52 -9.72 28.88
CA PRO A 242 0.55 -10.60 27.72
C PRO A 242 1.96 -10.79 27.16
N ALA A 243 2.25 -11.98 26.65
CA ALA A 243 3.59 -12.36 26.22
C ALA A 243 3.65 -12.77 24.75
N ILE A 244 4.70 -12.30 24.07
CA ILE A 244 5.18 -12.88 22.81
C ILE A 244 6.39 -13.74 23.14
N VAL A 245 6.34 -15.04 22.85
CA VAL A 245 7.45 -15.97 23.08
C VAL A 245 7.93 -16.52 21.76
N VAL A 246 9.20 -16.29 21.45
CA VAL A 246 9.88 -16.80 20.25
C VAL A 246 10.92 -17.82 20.66
N THR A 247 10.98 -18.98 20.01
CA THR A 247 12.01 -20.00 20.23
C THR A 247 12.71 -20.38 18.91
N ALA A 248 13.84 -21.06 19.02
CA ALA A 248 14.53 -21.68 17.89
C ALA A 248 14.47 -23.21 18.03
N GLU A 249 14.29 -23.94 16.92
CA GLU A 249 14.19 -25.39 16.94
C GLU A 249 15.42 -26.06 17.57
N TYR A 250 16.62 -25.58 17.26
CA TYR A 250 17.90 -26.15 17.72
C TYR A 250 18.55 -25.27 18.81
N ASP A 251 17.91 -25.21 19.97
CA ASP A 251 18.34 -24.39 21.11
C ASP A 251 18.25 -25.17 22.42
N ILE A 252 19.32 -25.10 23.23
CA ILE A 252 19.34 -25.71 24.57
C ILE A 252 18.31 -25.07 25.51
N LEU A 253 17.95 -23.80 25.31
CA LEU A 253 16.98 -23.06 26.13
C LEU A 253 15.52 -23.26 25.66
N ARG A 254 15.29 -24.05 24.60
CA ARG A 254 13.97 -24.21 23.99
C ARG A 254 12.93 -24.69 24.99
N GLU A 255 13.21 -25.77 25.70
CA GLU A 255 12.24 -26.38 26.63
C GLU A 255 11.92 -25.48 27.82
N GLU A 256 12.90 -24.77 28.39
CA GLU A 256 12.60 -23.84 29.49
C GLU A 256 11.80 -22.62 29.01
N SER A 257 12.02 -22.16 27.77
CA SER A 257 11.21 -21.10 27.14
C SER A 257 9.75 -21.56 26.93
N GLU A 258 9.55 -22.80 26.47
CA GLU A 258 8.25 -23.43 26.28
C GLU A 258 7.53 -23.65 27.61
N ASP A 259 8.25 -24.15 28.63
CA ASP A 259 7.73 -24.33 29.98
C ASP A 259 7.22 -23.00 30.56
N TYR A 260 7.95 -21.91 30.35
CA TYR A 260 7.53 -20.58 30.81
C TYR A 260 6.31 -20.06 30.06
N ALA A 261 6.27 -20.20 28.73
CA ALA A 261 5.10 -19.86 27.94
C ALA A 261 3.85 -20.62 28.39
N GLU A 262 4.00 -21.90 28.67
CA GLU A 262 2.91 -22.75 29.16
C GLU A 262 2.50 -22.40 30.59
N ALA A 263 3.46 -22.09 31.47
CA ALA A 263 3.19 -21.62 32.83
C ALA A 263 2.39 -20.30 32.83
N LEU A 264 2.73 -19.36 31.93
CA LEU A 264 1.97 -18.12 31.71
C LEU A 264 0.53 -18.41 31.26
N ARG A 265 0.34 -19.29 30.27
CA ARG A 265 -1.01 -19.69 29.81
C ARG A 265 -1.85 -20.30 30.91
N ARG A 266 -1.27 -21.23 31.70
CA ARG A 266 -1.96 -21.84 32.86
C ARG A 266 -2.34 -20.81 33.91
N ALA A 267 -1.56 -19.75 34.05
CA ALA A 267 -1.85 -18.62 34.94
C ALA A 267 -2.86 -17.61 34.36
N GLY A 268 -3.40 -17.86 33.16
CA GLY A 268 -4.39 -17.01 32.50
C GLY A 268 -3.80 -15.81 31.75
N VAL A 269 -2.48 -15.78 31.55
CA VAL A 269 -1.81 -14.73 30.77
C VAL A 269 -1.94 -15.06 29.27
N PRO A 270 -2.39 -14.12 28.41
CA PRO A 270 -2.39 -14.33 26.97
C PRO A 270 -0.95 -14.52 26.44
N VAL A 271 -0.72 -15.58 25.64
CA VAL A 271 0.60 -15.88 25.08
C VAL A 271 0.50 -16.18 23.59
N THR A 272 1.15 -15.36 22.77
CA THR A 272 1.49 -15.71 21.38
C THR A 272 2.83 -16.42 21.38
N PHE A 273 2.93 -17.56 20.70
CA PHE A 273 4.15 -18.37 20.64
C PHE A 273 4.52 -18.72 19.20
N LYS A 274 5.82 -18.66 18.88
CA LYS A 274 6.35 -19.15 17.60
C LYS A 274 7.74 -19.77 17.76
N GLN A 275 7.85 -21.01 17.33
CA GLN A 275 9.15 -21.63 17.06
C GLN A 275 9.59 -21.30 15.64
N PHE A 276 10.85 -20.89 15.47
CA PHE A 276 11.49 -20.78 14.17
C PHE A 276 12.21 -22.07 13.83
N ASP A 277 11.70 -22.76 12.81
CA ASP A 277 12.24 -24.02 12.33
C ASP A 277 13.64 -23.83 11.74
N ARG A 278 14.50 -24.83 11.97
CA ARG A 278 15.86 -24.93 11.44
C ARG A 278 16.80 -23.80 11.86
N GLN A 279 16.44 -23.07 12.92
CA GLN A 279 17.25 -22.02 13.54
C GLN A 279 17.90 -22.48 14.84
N MET A 280 18.92 -21.74 15.27
CA MET A 280 19.68 -21.95 16.52
C MET A 280 19.57 -20.75 17.46
N HIS A 281 20.03 -20.92 18.71
CA HIS A 281 20.17 -19.80 19.65
C HIS A 281 20.96 -18.62 19.04
N ASN A 282 20.63 -17.39 19.45
CA ASN A 282 21.23 -16.13 18.99
C ASN A 282 20.87 -15.69 17.55
N PHE A 283 20.07 -16.44 16.79
CA PHE A 283 19.74 -16.05 15.40
C PHE A 283 19.08 -14.67 15.30
N PHE A 284 18.23 -14.32 16.28
CA PHE A 284 17.55 -13.01 16.37
C PHE A 284 18.52 -11.82 16.51
N ALA A 285 19.69 -12.05 17.13
CA ALA A 285 20.70 -11.03 17.40
C ALA A 285 21.77 -10.92 16.30
N MET A 286 21.54 -11.52 15.13
CA MET A 286 22.48 -11.53 13.99
C MET A 286 21.88 -10.86 12.74
N PRO A 287 21.59 -9.54 12.79
CA PRO A 287 20.99 -8.83 11.66
C PRO A 287 21.89 -8.86 10.43
N GLY A 288 21.30 -9.06 9.26
CA GLY A 288 22.01 -9.11 7.98
C GLY A 288 22.76 -10.41 7.69
N LEU A 289 23.05 -11.24 8.70
CA LEU A 289 23.74 -12.53 8.49
C LEU A 289 22.78 -13.69 8.23
N LEU A 290 21.65 -13.74 8.93
CA LEU A 290 20.68 -14.84 8.83
C LEU A 290 19.33 -14.34 8.32
N PRO A 291 18.81 -14.84 7.17
CA PRO A 291 17.52 -14.42 6.64
C PRO A 291 16.34 -14.66 7.61
N ALA A 292 16.45 -15.64 8.50
CA ALA A 292 15.44 -15.92 9.52
C ALA A 292 15.31 -14.80 10.57
N GLN A 293 16.37 -14.01 10.79
CA GLN A 293 16.36 -12.88 11.72
C GLN A 293 15.33 -11.82 11.30
N ALA A 294 15.36 -11.41 10.02
CA ALA A 294 14.40 -10.45 9.49
C ALA A 294 12.95 -10.96 9.60
N LYS A 295 12.72 -12.26 9.36
CA LYS A 295 11.40 -12.90 9.55
C LYS A 295 10.95 -12.89 11.02
N ALA A 296 11.88 -12.94 11.97
CA ALA A 296 11.56 -12.86 13.39
C ALA A 296 11.25 -11.43 13.83
N ILE A 297 11.97 -10.43 13.31
CA ILE A 297 11.63 -9.01 13.51
C ILE A 297 10.24 -8.70 12.95
N GLU A 298 9.94 -9.15 11.72
CA GLU A 298 8.62 -9.04 11.09
C GLU A 298 7.51 -9.64 11.97
N TYR A 299 7.70 -10.89 12.41
CA TYR A 299 6.72 -11.59 13.24
C TYR A 299 6.47 -10.89 14.57
N VAL A 300 7.53 -10.50 15.28
CA VAL A 300 7.41 -9.77 16.56
C VAL A 300 6.75 -8.41 16.34
N GLY A 301 7.13 -7.72 15.26
CA GLY A 301 6.52 -6.46 14.82
C GLY A 301 5.01 -6.58 14.64
N ASP A 302 4.56 -7.65 13.95
CA ASP A 302 3.14 -7.94 13.76
C ASP A 302 2.38 -8.11 15.07
N GLN A 303 2.97 -8.88 16.00
CA GLN A 303 2.32 -9.15 17.28
C GLN A 303 2.24 -7.91 18.16
N ILE A 304 3.28 -7.06 18.14
CA ILE A 304 3.28 -5.78 18.88
C ILE A 304 2.28 -4.81 18.25
N GLU A 305 2.28 -4.66 16.93
CA GLU A 305 1.33 -3.79 16.24
C GLU A 305 -0.11 -4.22 16.51
N GLN A 306 -0.39 -5.53 16.46
CA GLN A 306 -1.68 -6.08 16.87
C GLN A 306 -2.01 -5.70 18.31
N HIS A 307 -1.09 -5.87 19.25
CA HIS A 307 -1.34 -5.55 20.66
C HIS A 307 -1.62 -4.07 20.91
N LEU A 308 -0.92 -3.18 20.19
CA LEU A 308 -1.06 -1.73 20.33
C LEU A 308 -2.26 -1.16 19.57
N ALA A 309 -2.82 -1.91 18.62
CA ALA A 309 -3.90 -1.43 17.79
C ALA A 309 -5.19 -1.18 18.59
N ARG A 310 -5.86 -0.09 18.26
CA ARG A 310 -7.25 0.11 18.70
C ARG A 310 -8.15 -0.75 17.80
N PHE A 311 -8.74 -1.80 18.37
CA PHE A 311 -9.60 -2.69 17.60
C PHE A 311 -11.02 -2.14 17.43
N SER A 312 -11.52 -2.23 16.22
CA SER A 312 -12.95 -2.08 15.92
C SER A 312 -13.42 -3.18 14.96
N GLU A 313 -14.72 -3.33 14.82
CA GLU A 313 -15.33 -4.33 13.93
C GLU A 313 -16.28 -3.68 12.95
N ALA A 314 -16.28 -4.19 11.71
CA ALA A 314 -17.26 -3.90 10.67
C ALA A 314 -17.64 -5.21 9.95
N ASP A 315 -18.76 -5.20 9.23
CA ASP A 315 -19.07 -6.28 8.29
C ASP A 315 -18.26 -6.11 7.01
N ALA A 316 -18.12 -4.86 6.54
CA ALA A 316 -17.36 -4.51 5.34
C ALA A 316 -16.51 -3.24 5.58
N VAL A 317 -15.28 -3.26 5.05
CA VAL A 317 -14.40 -2.08 4.94
C VAL A 317 -14.19 -1.76 3.47
N ILE A 318 -14.44 -0.51 3.10
CA ILE A 318 -14.27 0.02 1.75
C ILE A 318 -13.12 1.03 1.78
N VAL A 319 -12.19 0.97 0.83
CA VAL A 319 -11.08 1.93 0.72
C VAL A 319 -11.33 2.87 -0.46
N GLY A 320 -11.45 4.17 -0.15
CA GLY A 320 -11.73 5.26 -1.10
C GLY A 320 -13.18 5.75 -1.04
N ALA A 321 -13.37 7.07 -1.01
CA ALA A 321 -14.67 7.77 -1.03
C ALA A 321 -14.92 8.51 -2.35
N GLY A 322 -14.45 7.95 -3.46
CA GLY A 322 -14.88 8.32 -4.81
C GLY A 322 -16.25 7.75 -5.15
N PHE A 323 -16.66 7.85 -6.43
CA PHE A 323 -17.96 7.34 -6.88
C PHE A 323 -18.17 5.84 -6.60
N ALA A 324 -17.12 5.01 -6.74
CA ALA A 324 -17.21 3.59 -6.39
C ALA A 324 -17.52 3.38 -4.89
N GLY A 325 -16.74 3.99 -4.00
CA GLY A 325 -16.89 3.77 -2.56
C GLY A 325 -18.17 4.35 -1.99
N MET A 326 -18.62 5.51 -2.47
CA MET A 326 -19.91 6.09 -2.06
C MET A 326 -21.08 5.18 -2.45
N TYR A 327 -21.07 4.63 -3.66
CA TYR A 327 -22.15 3.74 -4.09
C TYR A 327 -22.10 2.38 -3.37
N GLN A 328 -20.90 1.82 -3.19
CA GLN A 328 -20.72 0.59 -2.43
C GLN A 328 -21.19 0.73 -0.99
N LEU A 329 -20.87 1.85 -0.32
CA LEU A 329 -21.35 2.17 1.02
C LEU A 329 -22.88 2.21 1.06
N LYS A 330 -23.51 2.93 0.11
CA LYS A 330 -24.97 3.00 0.01
C LYS A 330 -25.60 1.60 -0.08
N ARG A 331 -25.15 0.77 -1.02
CA ARG A 331 -25.71 -0.57 -1.27
C ARG A 331 -25.56 -1.50 -0.06
N LEU A 332 -24.37 -1.54 0.55
CA LEU A 332 -24.14 -2.40 1.71
C LEU A 332 -24.91 -1.92 2.95
N ARG A 333 -25.06 -0.61 3.15
CA ARG A 333 -25.87 -0.08 4.24
C ARG A 333 -27.35 -0.40 4.08
N GLU A 334 -27.87 -0.39 2.85
CA GLU A 334 -29.24 -0.82 2.53
C GLU A 334 -29.47 -2.31 2.83
N MET A 335 -28.42 -3.12 2.82
CA MET A 335 -28.45 -4.53 3.24
C MET A 335 -28.39 -4.71 4.77
N GLY A 336 -28.33 -3.61 5.54
CA GLY A 336 -28.23 -3.62 6.99
C GLY A 336 -26.84 -3.99 7.53
N LEU A 337 -25.80 -3.86 6.69
CA LEU A 337 -24.41 -4.11 7.10
C LEU A 337 -23.85 -2.92 7.87
N LYS A 338 -22.99 -3.20 8.84
CA LYS A 338 -22.11 -2.20 9.46
C LYS A 338 -20.91 -1.98 8.54
N VAL A 339 -20.86 -0.84 7.89
CA VAL A 339 -19.85 -0.53 6.86
C VAL A 339 -18.97 0.63 7.33
N ARG A 340 -17.68 0.59 7.00
CA ARG A 340 -16.76 1.71 7.17
C ARG A 340 -16.05 2.00 5.85
N VAL A 341 -16.03 3.27 5.44
CA VAL A 341 -15.19 3.74 4.33
C VAL A 341 -13.96 4.43 4.90
N ILE A 342 -12.78 4.17 4.36
CA ILE A 342 -11.52 4.84 4.72
C ILE A 342 -11.05 5.69 3.54
N GLU A 343 -10.86 7.00 3.75
CA GLU A 343 -10.49 7.97 2.72
C GLU A 343 -9.31 8.84 3.19
N ALA A 344 -8.32 9.02 2.30
CA ALA A 344 -7.14 9.81 2.59
C ALA A 344 -7.39 11.32 2.54
N GLY A 345 -8.32 11.77 1.70
CA GLY A 345 -8.75 13.16 1.63
C GLY A 345 -9.65 13.55 2.82
N ASP A 346 -9.89 14.84 2.98
CA ASP A 346 -10.84 15.40 3.95
C ASP A 346 -12.30 15.48 3.44
N GLY A 347 -12.54 14.94 2.23
CA GLY A 347 -13.84 14.99 1.58
C GLY A 347 -14.06 13.87 0.56
N VAL A 348 -15.29 13.77 0.07
CA VAL A 348 -15.70 12.81 -0.96
C VAL A 348 -15.35 13.31 -2.36
N GLY A 349 -15.38 12.40 -3.35
CA GLY A 349 -15.30 12.73 -4.77
C GLY A 349 -14.15 12.05 -5.52
N GLY A 350 -13.18 11.46 -4.80
CA GLY A 350 -12.07 10.71 -5.39
C GLY A 350 -11.27 11.57 -6.38
N THR A 351 -11.15 11.13 -7.64
CA THR A 351 -10.51 11.91 -8.73
C THR A 351 -10.96 13.37 -8.74
N TRP A 352 -12.25 13.62 -8.57
CA TRP A 352 -12.80 14.98 -8.62
C TRP A 352 -12.54 15.79 -7.34
N TYR A 353 -12.07 15.15 -6.27
CA TYR A 353 -11.54 15.86 -5.10
C TYR A 353 -10.07 16.27 -5.31
N TRP A 354 -9.25 15.39 -5.88
CA TRP A 354 -7.79 15.59 -6.00
C TRP A 354 -7.37 16.41 -7.23
N ASN A 355 -8.02 16.24 -8.38
CA ASN A 355 -7.61 16.83 -9.65
C ASN A 355 -8.16 18.25 -9.86
N ARG A 356 -7.68 19.23 -9.09
CA ARG A 356 -8.17 20.63 -9.14
C ARG A 356 -7.36 21.56 -10.05
N TYR A 357 -6.57 21.00 -10.96
CA TYR A 357 -5.78 21.80 -11.90
C TYR A 357 -6.70 22.60 -12.83
N PRO A 358 -6.26 23.78 -13.34
CA PRO A 358 -7.11 24.62 -14.16
C PRO A 358 -7.52 23.89 -15.45
N GLY A 359 -8.81 23.97 -15.81
CA GLY A 359 -9.35 23.29 -16.99
C GLY A 359 -9.76 21.83 -16.81
N ALA A 360 -9.55 21.24 -15.62
CA ALA A 360 -9.96 19.87 -15.33
C ALA A 360 -11.45 19.63 -15.65
N ARG A 361 -11.72 18.68 -16.56
CA ARG A 361 -13.04 18.43 -17.12
C ARG A 361 -13.23 16.96 -17.50
N CYS A 362 -14.47 16.46 -17.42
CA CYS A 362 -14.83 15.15 -17.93
C CYS A 362 -14.81 15.10 -19.46
N ASP A 363 -14.42 13.97 -20.03
CA ASP A 363 -14.46 13.70 -21.47
C ASP A 363 -15.70 12.88 -21.91
N ILE A 364 -16.59 12.57 -20.95
CA ILE A 364 -17.93 12.01 -21.16
C ILE A 364 -18.95 13.13 -20.92
N GLU A 365 -20.00 13.17 -21.74
CA GLU A 365 -21.05 14.17 -21.61
C GLU A 365 -21.71 14.12 -20.23
N SER A 366 -22.01 15.28 -19.64
CA SER A 366 -22.40 15.45 -18.23
C SER A 366 -23.60 14.60 -17.82
N MET A 367 -24.63 14.56 -18.67
CA MET A 367 -25.84 13.76 -18.43
C MET A 367 -25.56 12.23 -18.49
N GLY A 368 -24.47 11.81 -19.13
CA GLY A 368 -24.02 10.42 -19.16
C GLY A 368 -23.04 10.05 -18.06
N TYR A 369 -22.40 11.03 -17.41
CA TYR A 369 -21.38 10.83 -16.37
C TYR A 369 -21.94 11.17 -14.98
N SER A 370 -22.94 10.41 -14.56
CA SER A 370 -23.59 10.53 -13.25
C SER A 370 -24.23 9.19 -12.89
N TYR A 371 -24.64 9.01 -11.63
CA TYR A 371 -25.28 7.77 -11.18
C TYR A 371 -26.63 7.54 -11.84
N GLY A 372 -26.90 6.29 -12.20
CA GLY A 372 -28.15 5.79 -12.77
C GLY A 372 -29.03 5.02 -11.80
N PHE A 373 -28.57 4.76 -10.56
CA PHE A 373 -29.31 3.97 -9.57
C PHE A 373 -30.55 4.64 -8.97
N ASP A 374 -30.64 5.98 -8.97
CA ASP A 374 -31.78 6.73 -8.40
C ASP A 374 -32.42 7.66 -9.44
N PRO A 375 -33.63 7.34 -9.93
CA PRO A 375 -34.36 8.19 -10.86
C PRO A 375 -34.68 9.60 -10.32
N GLU A 376 -34.85 9.77 -9.00
CA GLU A 376 -35.13 11.10 -8.44
C GLU A 376 -33.89 11.99 -8.48
N LEU A 377 -32.72 11.45 -8.15
CA LEU A 377 -31.44 12.15 -8.26
C LEU A 377 -31.17 12.66 -9.68
N GLU A 378 -31.54 11.88 -10.70
CA GLU A 378 -31.42 12.28 -12.10
C GLU A 378 -32.30 13.47 -12.47
N GLN A 379 -33.50 13.53 -11.91
CA GLN A 379 -34.44 14.63 -12.15
C GLN A 379 -34.06 15.88 -11.35
N GLU A 380 -33.52 15.70 -10.14
CA GLU A 380 -33.13 16.79 -9.24
C GLU A 380 -31.91 17.55 -9.75
N TRP A 381 -30.83 16.85 -10.13
CA TRP A 381 -29.58 17.50 -10.53
C TRP A 381 -29.70 18.19 -11.89
N ASN A 382 -29.00 19.33 -12.06
CA ASN A 382 -28.97 20.07 -13.32
C ASN A 382 -27.51 20.36 -13.70
N TRP A 383 -27.08 19.81 -14.83
CA TRP A 383 -25.77 20.07 -15.41
C TRP A 383 -25.79 21.36 -16.24
N SER A 384 -24.75 22.16 -16.11
CA SER A 384 -24.64 23.48 -16.74
C SER A 384 -24.14 23.43 -18.18
N GLU A 385 -23.32 22.44 -18.52
CA GLU A 385 -22.63 22.36 -19.80
C GLU A 385 -22.47 20.91 -20.29
N ARG A 386 -22.15 20.76 -21.59
CA ARG A 386 -22.07 19.46 -22.28
C ARG A 386 -21.10 18.51 -21.60
N TYR A 387 -19.96 19.00 -21.12
CA TYR A 387 -18.94 18.23 -20.40
C TYR A 387 -18.63 18.93 -19.08
N ALA A 388 -19.03 18.38 -17.94
CA ALA A 388 -18.93 19.06 -16.65
C ALA A 388 -17.46 19.31 -16.22
N THR A 389 -17.21 20.47 -15.61
CA THR A 389 -15.93 20.77 -14.96
C THR A 389 -15.73 19.98 -13.66
N GLN A 390 -14.49 19.86 -13.20
CA GLN A 390 -14.18 19.25 -11.92
C GLN A 390 -14.98 19.83 -10.73
N PRO A 391 -15.12 21.16 -10.55
CA PRO A 391 -15.90 21.70 -9.44
C PRO A 391 -17.37 21.31 -9.48
N GLU A 392 -17.99 21.22 -10.67
CA GLU A 392 -19.38 20.81 -10.83
C GLU A 392 -19.58 19.32 -10.48
N ILE A 393 -18.66 18.45 -10.92
CA ILE A 393 -18.72 17.01 -10.61
C ILE A 393 -18.43 16.76 -9.12
N LEU A 394 -17.52 17.51 -8.51
CA LEU A 394 -17.29 17.45 -7.07
C LEU A 394 -18.54 17.90 -6.30
N SER A 395 -19.21 18.95 -6.75
CA SER A 395 -20.48 19.41 -6.16
C SER A 395 -21.57 18.33 -6.27
N TYR A 396 -21.67 17.65 -7.42
CA TYR A 396 -22.56 16.50 -7.58
C TYR A 396 -22.23 15.37 -6.59
N ALA A 397 -20.96 15.00 -6.45
CA ALA A 397 -20.53 13.98 -5.50
C ALA A 397 -20.86 14.36 -4.04
N GLN A 398 -20.67 15.63 -3.67
CA GLN A 398 -21.02 16.15 -2.34
C GLN A 398 -22.53 16.12 -2.10
N HIS A 399 -23.32 16.52 -3.11
CA HIS A 399 -24.79 16.44 -3.08
C HIS A 399 -25.27 15.01 -2.88
N VAL A 400 -24.70 14.03 -3.58
CA VAL A 400 -25.01 12.60 -3.38
C VAL A 400 -24.65 12.15 -1.96
N ALA A 401 -23.45 12.51 -1.47
CA ALA A 401 -23.04 12.14 -0.12
C ALA A 401 -23.94 12.73 0.98
N GLU A 402 -24.51 13.93 0.75
CA GLU A 402 -25.48 14.56 1.65
C GLU A 402 -26.87 13.93 1.53
N ARG A 403 -27.39 13.77 0.30
CA ARG A 403 -28.71 13.16 0.01
C ARG A 403 -28.85 11.78 0.67
N TYR A 404 -27.77 11.01 0.70
CA TYR A 404 -27.74 9.68 1.28
C TYR A 404 -27.08 9.62 2.66
N ASP A 405 -26.75 10.74 3.31
CA ASP A 405 -26.12 10.76 4.64
C ASP A 405 -24.93 9.78 4.75
N LEU A 406 -24.03 9.81 3.76
CA LEU A 406 -22.94 8.84 3.64
C LEU A 406 -21.76 9.18 4.56
N LYS A 407 -21.49 10.48 4.76
CA LYS A 407 -20.26 10.97 5.42
C LYS A 407 -20.07 10.43 6.84
N LYS A 408 -21.14 10.11 7.56
CA LYS A 408 -21.06 9.56 8.93
C LYS A 408 -20.37 8.20 9.03
N ASP A 409 -20.35 7.44 7.93
CA ASP A 409 -19.75 6.11 7.85
C ASP A 409 -18.37 6.16 7.14
N ILE A 410 -17.87 7.37 6.83
CA ILE A 410 -16.58 7.62 6.17
C ILE A 410 -15.59 8.20 7.19
N THR A 411 -14.41 7.58 7.27
CA THR A 411 -13.28 8.08 8.04
C THR A 411 -12.33 8.78 7.09
N PHE A 412 -12.36 10.10 7.12
CA PHE A 412 -11.49 10.97 6.30
C PHE A 412 -10.09 11.10 6.90
N GLN A 413 -9.17 11.66 6.12
CA GLN A 413 -7.78 11.92 6.52
C GLN A 413 -7.09 10.68 7.12
N THR A 414 -7.43 9.50 6.59
CA THR A 414 -6.98 8.22 7.11
C THR A 414 -6.61 7.32 5.93
N ARG A 415 -5.43 6.73 5.97
CA ARG A 415 -4.97 5.77 4.95
C ARG A 415 -5.00 4.36 5.51
N VAL A 416 -5.43 3.41 4.70
CA VAL A 416 -5.14 2.00 4.95
C VAL A 416 -3.68 1.74 4.61
N THR A 417 -2.93 1.19 5.54
CA THR A 417 -1.50 0.88 5.38
C THR A 417 -1.27 -0.60 5.13
N ARG A 418 -2.10 -1.46 5.72
CA ARG A 418 -1.95 -2.92 5.68
C ARG A 418 -3.29 -3.63 5.83
N ALA A 419 -3.46 -4.79 5.21
CA ALA A 419 -4.60 -5.66 5.41
C ALA A 419 -4.16 -7.12 5.42
N VAL A 420 -4.51 -7.87 6.47
CA VAL A 420 -4.10 -9.27 6.65
C VAL A 420 -5.31 -10.17 6.76
N TYR A 421 -5.38 -11.21 5.93
CA TYR A 421 -6.43 -12.23 5.99
C TYR A 421 -6.08 -13.30 7.03
N ASP A 422 -7.00 -13.54 7.95
CA ASP A 422 -6.94 -14.64 8.91
C ASP A 422 -7.79 -15.81 8.41
N GLU A 423 -7.13 -16.90 8.04
CA GLU A 423 -7.77 -18.13 7.56
C GLU A 423 -8.61 -18.82 8.63
N ASP A 424 -8.30 -18.65 9.92
CA ASP A 424 -9.03 -19.35 10.98
C ASP A 424 -10.41 -18.74 11.21
N SER A 425 -10.46 -17.41 11.27
CA SER A 425 -11.70 -16.65 11.41
C SER A 425 -12.41 -16.35 10.08
N ALA A 426 -11.71 -16.50 8.94
CA ALA A 426 -12.16 -16.10 7.61
C ALA A 426 -12.51 -14.60 7.54
N ARG A 427 -11.64 -13.76 8.13
CA ARG A 427 -11.80 -12.31 8.21
C ARG A 427 -10.50 -11.60 7.89
N TRP A 428 -10.63 -10.36 7.44
CA TRP A 428 -9.54 -9.42 7.29
C TRP A 428 -9.34 -8.62 8.56
N THR A 429 -8.09 -8.27 8.87
CA THR A 429 -7.73 -7.18 9.79
C THR A 429 -7.11 -6.06 8.96
N VAL A 430 -7.78 -4.91 8.91
CA VAL A 430 -7.37 -3.74 8.12
C VAL A 430 -6.77 -2.68 9.04
N TYR A 431 -5.50 -2.35 8.83
CA TYR A 431 -4.74 -1.38 9.63
C TYR A 431 -4.70 -0.02 8.95
N THR A 432 -4.78 1.03 9.76
CA THR A 432 -4.71 2.42 9.30
C THR A 432 -3.48 3.14 9.82
N ASP A 433 -3.09 4.22 9.16
CA ASP A 433 -2.04 5.15 9.61
C ASP A 433 -2.34 5.81 10.97
N THR A 434 -3.60 5.81 11.40
CA THR A 434 -4.02 6.29 12.73
C THR A 434 -3.81 5.27 13.86
N GLY A 435 -3.38 4.04 13.54
CA GLY A 435 -3.21 2.94 14.51
C GLY A 435 -4.50 2.19 14.87
N GLU A 436 -5.62 2.43 14.18
CA GLU A 436 -6.81 1.58 14.25
C GLU A 436 -6.60 0.29 13.44
N ALA A 437 -7.03 -0.85 13.99
CA ALA A 437 -7.16 -2.13 13.30
C ALA A 437 -8.64 -2.54 13.25
N ILE A 438 -9.16 -2.74 12.05
CA ILE A 438 -10.59 -3.02 11.82
C ILE A 438 -10.74 -4.46 11.37
N SER A 439 -11.38 -5.30 12.18
CA SER A 439 -11.75 -6.66 11.75
C SER A 439 -12.99 -6.61 10.86
N THR A 440 -12.91 -7.18 9.66
CA THR A 440 -14.00 -7.16 8.67
C THR A 440 -14.12 -8.49 7.92
N GLN A 441 -15.33 -8.86 7.50
CA GLN A 441 -15.50 -10.04 6.65
C GLN A 441 -15.17 -9.71 5.19
N TYR A 442 -15.68 -8.58 4.71
CA TYR A 442 -15.52 -8.14 3.32
C TYR A 442 -14.56 -6.94 3.25
N TYR A 443 -13.59 -7.01 2.34
CA TYR A 443 -12.61 -5.95 2.12
C TYR A 443 -12.70 -5.48 0.66
N ILE A 444 -13.05 -4.21 0.45
CA ILE A 444 -13.43 -3.71 -0.88
C ILE A 444 -12.53 -2.53 -1.28
N MET A 445 -11.74 -2.73 -2.31
CA MET A 445 -10.85 -1.72 -2.87
C MET A 445 -11.59 -0.89 -3.93
N ALA A 446 -12.10 0.26 -3.50
CA ALA A 446 -12.71 1.28 -4.36
C ALA A 446 -11.75 2.47 -4.60
N THR A 447 -10.45 2.14 -4.71
CA THR A 447 -9.32 3.08 -4.67
C THR A 447 -9.07 3.83 -5.97
N GLY A 448 -9.79 3.49 -7.04
CA GLY A 448 -9.70 4.13 -8.36
C GLY A 448 -8.48 3.70 -9.17
N CYS A 449 -8.64 3.67 -10.49
CA CYS A 449 -7.61 3.23 -11.44
C CYS A 449 -6.56 4.31 -11.79
N LEU A 450 -6.80 5.57 -11.42
CA LEU A 450 -5.94 6.73 -11.74
C LEU A 450 -5.86 7.67 -10.52
N SER A 451 -5.38 7.14 -9.39
CA SER A 451 -5.44 7.83 -8.09
C SER A 451 -4.09 7.99 -7.38
N VAL A 452 -3.04 7.32 -7.85
CA VAL A 452 -1.66 7.49 -7.36
C VAL A 452 -0.86 8.28 -8.40
N PRO A 453 -0.66 9.59 -8.21
CA PRO A 453 0.14 10.40 -9.13
C PRO A 453 1.55 9.82 -9.24
N LYS A 454 2.04 9.70 -10.48
CA LYS A 454 3.39 9.20 -10.74
C LYS A 454 4.40 10.22 -10.24
N ASP A 455 5.35 9.76 -9.43
CA ASP A 455 6.49 10.60 -9.06
C ASP A 455 7.31 10.94 -10.32
N PRO A 456 7.66 12.22 -10.57
CA PRO A 456 8.42 12.58 -11.75
C PRO A 456 9.75 11.81 -11.81
N ASP A 457 10.00 11.10 -12.91
CA ASP A 457 11.20 10.30 -13.13
C ASP A 457 12.29 11.12 -13.82
N ILE A 458 12.69 12.23 -13.20
CA ILE A 458 13.67 13.19 -13.75
C ILE A 458 14.74 13.49 -12.68
N GLU A 459 16.01 13.38 -13.07
CA GLU A 459 17.14 13.70 -12.20
C GLU A 459 17.04 15.15 -11.69
N GLY A 460 17.39 15.36 -10.42
CA GLY A 460 17.47 16.70 -9.83
C GLY A 460 16.12 17.36 -9.50
N LYS A 461 14.97 16.67 -9.66
CA LYS A 461 13.64 17.26 -9.39
C LYS A 461 13.48 17.89 -8.00
N GLU A 462 14.13 17.33 -6.99
CA GLU A 462 14.12 17.83 -5.60
C GLU A 462 14.98 19.09 -5.41
N SER A 463 15.81 19.46 -6.39
CA SER A 463 16.75 20.59 -6.29
C SER A 463 16.13 21.94 -6.69
N PHE A 464 15.00 21.94 -7.39
CA PHE A 464 14.38 23.17 -7.90
C PHE A 464 13.93 24.08 -6.76
N GLU A 465 14.36 25.35 -6.79
CA GLU A 465 14.05 26.33 -5.74
C GLU A 465 12.69 27.01 -5.95
N GLY A 466 12.11 26.90 -7.15
CA GLY A 466 10.79 27.43 -7.48
C GLY A 466 9.64 26.53 -7.05
N ALA A 467 8.41 26.96 -7.34
CA ALA A 467 7.22 26.19 -6.98
C ALA A 467 7.04 24.99 -7.93
N THR A 468 6.67 23.83 -7.39
CA THR A 468 6.30 22.65 -8.18
C THR A 468 4.87 22.23 -7.92
N TYR A 469 4.17 21.78 -8.97
CA TYR A 469 2.80 21.29 -8.86
C TYR A 469 2.62 20.00 -9.66
N VAL A 470 1.88 19.04 -9.11
CA VAL A 470 1.48 17.82 -9.82
C VAL A 470 -0.02 17.89 -10.06
N THR A 471 -0.48 17.67 -11.30
CA THR A 471 -1.91 17.82 -11.64
C THR A 471 -2.84 16.93 -10.81
N GLY A 472 -2.37 15.76 -10.36
CA GLY A 472 -3.11 14.86 -9.47
C GLY A 472 -3.05 15.20 -7.96
N LYS A 473 -2.38 16.29 -7.56
CA LYS A 473 -2.28 16.78 -6.17
C LYS A 473 -2.38 18.31 -6.13
N TRP A 474 -3.32 18.88 -6.88
CA TRP A 474 -3.38 20.33 -7.04
C TRP A 474 -3.86 21.03 -5.76
N PRO A 475 -3.27 22.18 -5.37
CA PRO A 475 -3.74 22.95 -4.21
C PRO A 475 -5.21 23.33 -4.31
N HIS A 476 -5.92 23.32 -3.18
CA HIS A 476 -7.36 23.56 -3.13
C HIS A 476 -7.74 25.02 -3.35
N GLU A 477 -6.86 25.92 -2.95
CA GLU A 477 -6.94 27.37 -3.11
C GLU A 477 -6.63 27.84 -4.54
N GLY A 478 -6.17 26.92 -5.41
CA GLY A 478 -5.72 27.24 -6.75
C GLY A 478 -4.28 27.78 -6.78
N VAL A 479 -3.82 28.11 -7.98
CA VAL A 479 -2.46 28.64 -8.21
C VAL A 479 -2.58 29.83 -9.16
N ASP A 480 -1.93 30.94 -8.83
CA ASP A 480 -1.87 32.13 -9.68
C ASP A 480 -0.55 32.15 -10.46
N PHE A 481 -0.65 32.08 -11.79
CA PHE A 481 0.51 32.12 -12.70
C PHE A 481 0.81 33.53 -13.22
N THR A 482 0.09 34.56 -12.78
CA THR A 482 0.24 35.93 -13.29
C THR A 482 1.68 36.41 -13.13
N GLY A 483 2.30 36.80 -14.25
CA GLY A 483 3.66 37.32 -14.28
C GLY A 483 4.76 36.27 -14.04
N LYS A 484 4.42 34.98 -14.03
CA LYS A 484 5.35 33.87 -13.83
C LYS A 484 5.79 33.24 -15.14
N LYS A 485 7.04 32.80 -15.18
CA LYS A 485 7.56 31.91 -16.21
C LYS A 485 7.36 30.46 -15.78
N VAL A 486 6.57 29.71 -16.57
CA VAL A 486 6.06 28.40 -16.19
C VAL A 486 6.54 27.33 -17.18
N ALA A 487 6.99 26.19 -16.66
CA ALA A 487 7.21 24.98 -17.45
C ALA A 487 6.08 23.97 -17.20
N VAL A 488 5.54 23.34 -18.24
CA VAL A 488 4.63 22.18 -18.14
C VAL A 488 5.32 20.96 -18.75
N ILE A 489 5.44 19.88 -17.98
CA ILE A 489 6.05 18.63 -18.41
C ILE A 489 4.96 17.58 -18.65
N GLY A 490 4.85 17.13 -19.90
CA GLY A 490 3.86 16.16 -20.36
C GLY A 490 2.76 16.80 -21.22
N THR A 491 2.20 16.01 -22.12
CA THR A 491 1.13 16.43 -23.05
C THR A 491 0.00 15.40 -23.14
N GLY A 492 -0.25 14.70 -22.03
CA GLY A 492 -1.46 13.88 -21.87
C GLY A 492 -2.69 14.73 -21.56
N SER A 493 -3.84 14.07 -21.32
CA SER A 493 -5.13 14.74 -21.10
C SER A 493 -5.09 15.86 -20.05
N SER A 494 -4.42 15.66 -18.89
CA SER A 494 -4.31 16.69 -17.87
C SER A 494 -3.57 17.94 -18.34
N ALA A 495 -2.48 17.77 -19.08
CA ALA A 495 -1.72 18.89 -19.65
C ALA A 495 -2.52 19.59 -20.76
N ILE A 496 -3.14 18.83 -21.66
CA ILE A 496 -3.95 19.37 -22.75
C ILE A 496 -5.07 20.27 -22.22
N GLN A 497 -5.68 19.90 -21.10
CA GLN A 497 -6.69 20.72 -20.42
C GLN A 497 -6.08 21.93 -19.71
N ALA A 498 -4.91 21.78 -19.06
CA ALA A 498 -4.31 22.84 -18.25
C ALA A 498 -3.57 23.92 -19.07
N ILE A 499 -2.90 23.53 -20.16
CA ILE A 499 -2.02 24.40 -20.96
C ILE A 499 -2.73 25.68 -21.42
N PRO A 500 -3.94 25.63 -22.01
CA PRO A 500 -4.63 26.86 -22.45
C PRO A 500 -4.84 27.86 -21.30
N HIS A 501 -5.26 27.37 -20.13
CA HIS A 501 -5.52 28.23 -18.96
C HIS A 501 -4.23 28.77 -18.32
N ILE A 502 -3.16 27.97 -18.28
CA ILE A 502 -1.86 28.42 -17.78
C ILE A 502 -1.27 29.48 -18.73
N ALA A 503 -1.35 29.25 -20.05
CA ALA A 503 -0.86 30.17 -21.07
C ALA A 503 -1.55 31.55 -21.06
N GLU A 504 -2.81 31.60 -20.65
CA GLU A 504 -3.58 32.85 -20.49
C GLU A 504 -3.06 33.73 -19.35
N GLN A 505 -2.47 33.14 -18.31
CA GLN A 505 -2.01 33.84 -17.11
C GLN A 505 -0.49 34.06 -17.06
N ALA A 506 0.28 33.06 -17.48
CA ALA A 506 1.74 33.06 -17.39
C ALA A 506 2.35 34.18 -18.26
N SER A 507 3.41 34.82 -17.77
CA SER A 507 4.19 35.75 -18.61
C SER A 507 4.87 35.02 -19.76
N HIS A 508 5.27 33.76 -19.54
CA HIS A 508 5.77 32.85 -20.56
C HIS A 508 5.50 31.41 -20.15
N LEU A 509 5.04 30.57 -21.07
CA LEU A 509 4.82 29.13 -20.87
C LEU A 509 5.72 28.33 -21.82
N THR A 510 6.51 27.41 -21.25
CA THR A 510 7.23 26.39 -22.03
C THR A 510 6.62 25.02 -21.80
N VAL A 511 6.22 24.34 -22.87
CA VAL A 511 5.64 22.99 -22.83
C VAL A 511 6.69 21.98 -23.29
N TYR A 512 7.05 21.06 -22.39
CA TYR A 512 7.98 19.98 -22.65
C TYR A 512 7.22 18.72 -23.06
N GLN A 513 7.25 18.43 -24.36
CA GLN A 513 6.56 17.30 -24.97
C GLN A 513 7.53 16.19 -25.33
N ARG A 514 7.26 14.96 -24.87
CA ARG A 514 7.98 13.76 -25.33
C ARG A 514 7.29 13.02 -26.45
N THR A 515 5.99 12.81 -26.35
CA THR A 515 5.21 12.11 -27.38
C THR A 515 3.89 12.85 -27.56
N PRO A 516 3.62 13.45 -28.74
CA PRO A 516 2.34 14.12 -28.97
C PRO A 516 1.14 13.18 -28.82
N ALA A 517 0.07 13.70 -28.23
CA ALA A 517 -1.20 13.02 -28.08
C ALA A 517 -2.15 13.39 -29.22
N TYR A 518 -2.99 12.44 -29.66
CA TYR A 518 -4.16 12.78 -30.47
C TYR A 518 -5.18 13.51 -29.60
N SER A 519 -5.50 14.75 -29.98
CA SER A 519 -6.55 15.56 -29.33
C SER A 519 -7.65 15.92 -30.33
N LEU A 520 -8.89 15.86 -29.86
CA LEU A 520 -10.09 16.21 -30.60
C LEU A 520 -10.78 17.39 -29.91
N PRO A 521 -11.46 18.28 -30.65
CA PRO A 521 -12.17 19.39 -30.04
C PRO A 521 -13.33 18.85 -29.19
N ALA A 522 -13.39 19.28 -27.93
CA ALA A 522 -14.49 18.93 -27.05
C ALA A 522 -15.84 19.46 -27.60
N GLY A 523 -15.83 20.64 -28.24
CA GLY A 523 -17.06 21.32 -28.65
C GLY A 523 -17.97 21.60 -27.44
N ASN A 524 -17.37 21.91 -26.29
CA ASN A 524 -18.07 22.16 -25.05
C ASN A 524 -18.84 23.48 -25.13
N ARG A 525 -20.03 23.50 -24.53
CA ARG A 525 -20.97 24.63 -24.52
C ARG A 525 -21.98 24.47 -23.40
N PRO A 526 -22.67 25.54 -22.98
CA PRO A 526 -23.84 25.42 -22.12
C PRO A 526 -24.88 24.46 -22.71
N LEU A 527 -25.51 23.68 -21.85
CA LEU A 527 -26.66 22.86 -22.23
C LEU A 527 -27.88 23.75 -22.41
N THR A 528 -28.66 23.49 -23.45
CA THR A 528 -29.94 24.17 -23.64
C THR A 528 -31.02 23.51 -22.78
N ASN A 529 -32.05 24.29 -22.40
CA ASN A 529 -33.19 23.74 -21.64
C ASN A 529 -33.89 22.59 -22.38
N SER A 530 -33.92 22.61 -23.72
CA SER A 530 -34.50 21.53 -24.53
C SER A 530 -33.70 20.24 -24.37
N GLU A 531 -32.37 20.31 -24.49
CA GLU A 531 -31.50 19.13 -24.32
C GLU A 531 -31.62 18.53 -22.93
N VAL A 532 -31.68 19.37 -21.90
CA VAL A 532 -31.88 18.91 -20.52
C VAL A 532 -33.24 18.25 -20.36
N SER A 533 -34.32 18.88 -20.85
CA SER A 533 -35.68 18.32 -20.76
C SER A 533 -35.82 17.02 -21.53
N GLU A 534 -35.35 16.97 -22.77
CA GLU A 534 -35.41 15.78 -23.63
C GLU A 534 -34.67 14.60 -23.02
N MET A 535 -33.49 14.83 -22.44
CA MET A 535 -32.75 13.79 -21.73
C MET A 535 -33.47 13.36 -20.45
N LYS A 536 -33.97 14.31 -19.64
CA LYS A 536 -34.69 14.01 -18.39
C LYS A 536 -35.96 13.20 -18.63
N ASP A 537 -36.69 13.46 -19.71
CA ASP A 537 -37.90 12.72 -20.09
C ASP A 537 -37.63 11.24 -20.43
N ARG A 538 -36.40 10.91 -20.87
CA ARG A 538 -36.01 9.55 -21.29
C ARG A 538 -34.84 8.95 -20.52
N TYR A 539 -34.46 9.54 -19.39
CA TYR A 539 -33.21 9.20 -18.68
C TYR A 539 -33.11 7.69 -18.41
N ARG A 540 -34.23 7.05 -18.07
CA ARG A 540 -34.31 5.60 -17.83
C ARG A 540 -33.97 4.77 -19.06
N ASP A 541 -34.52 5.11 -20.21
CA ASP A 541 -34.18 4.43 -21.48
C ASP A 541 -32.72 4.66 -21.83
N PHE A 542 -32.24 5.90 -21.68
CA PHE A 542 -30.83 6.24 -21.95
C PHE A 542 -29.87 5.46 -21.04
N ARG A 543 -30.23 5.23 -19.78
CA ARG A 543 -29.42 4.46 -18.83
C ARG A 543 -29.38 2.98 -19.17
N GLU A 544 -30.49 2.44 -19.65
CA GLU A 544 -30.52 1.08 -20.17
C GLU A 544 -29.68 0.94 -21.43
N GLU A 545 -29.73 1.92 -22.34
CA GLU A 545 -28.84 1.99 -23.51
C GLU A 545 -27.37 2.06 -23.07
N GLN A 546 -27.03 2.82 -22.02
CA GLN A 546 -25.66 2.87 -21.49
C GLN A 546 -25.17 1.51 -21.00
N LYS A 547 -26.01 0.73 -20.29
CA LYS A 547 -25.61 -0.58 -19.77
C LYS A 547 -25.25 -1.58 -20.85
N TYR A 548 -25.94 -1.53 -22.00
CA TYR A 548 -25.81 -2.48 -23.10
C TYR A 548 -25.17 -1.85 -24.35
N ASN A 549 -24.36 -0.80 -24.16
CA ASN A 549 -23.52 -0.21 -25.18
C ASN A 549 -22.05 -0.59 -24.94
N PHE A 550 -21.32 -0.92 -26.01
CA PHE A 550 -19.90 -1.29 -25.99
C PHE A 550 -19.01 -0.46 -25.05
N ALA A 551 -19.13 0.87 -25.04
CA ALA A 551 -18.32 1.75 -24.20
C ALA A 551 -19.11 2.44 -23.09
N GLY A 552 -20.40 2.13 -22.92
CA GLY A 552 -21.29 2.88 -22.03
C GLY A 552 -21.63 4.30 -22.51
N ILE A 553 -21.50 4.54 -23.82
CA ILE A 553 -21.67 5.84 -24.49
C ILE A 553 -22.57 5.60 -25.73
N PRO A 554 -23.90 5.66 -25.58
CA PRO A 554 -24.85 5.33 -26.65
C PRO A 554 -24.76 6.21 -27.89
N LYS A 555 -24.30 7.45 -27.73
CA LYS A 555 -24.14 8.42 -28.81
C LYS A 555 -22.70 8.94 -28.86
N PRO A 556 -22.08 9.03 -30.05
CA PRO A 556 -22.62 8.64 -31.36
C PRO A 556 -22.77 7.12 -31.54
N GLU A 557 -23.69 6.72 -32.43
CA GLU A 557 -23.94 5.32 -32.75
C GLU A 557 -22.71 4.66 -33.40
N ARG A 558 -22.43 3.41 -33.01
CA ARG A 558 -21.35 2.62 -33.60
C ARG A 558 -21.78 2.05 -34.94
N HIS A 559 -21.04 2.37 -36.00
CA HIS A 559 -21.21 1.78 -37.31
C HIS A 559 -20.42 0.47 -37.41
N LEU A 560 -21.07 -0.57 -37.97
CA LEU A 560 -20.50 -1.91 -38.09
C LEU A 560 -19.92 -2.21 -39.49
N GLU A 561 -19.84 -1.20 -40.35
CA GLU A 561 -19.27 -1.32 -41.69
C GLU A 561 -17.74 -1.07 -41.63
N PRO A 562 -16.90 -1.96 -42.20
CA PRO A 562 -15.46 -1.74 -42.32
C PRO A 562 -15.11 -0.54 -43.20
N ALA A 563 -14.05 0.20 -42.88
CA ALA A 563 -13.67 1.41 -43.62
C ALA A 563 -13.38 1.13 -45.11
N ALA A 564 -12.78 -0.02 -45.42
CA ALA A 564 -12.45 -0.40 -46.79
C ALA A 564 -13.66 -0.59 -47.72
N MET A 565 -14.85 -0.87 -47.15
CA MET A 565 -16.10 -1.06 -47.92
C MET A 565 -16.80 0.24 -48.27
N VAL A 566 -16.37 1.35 -47.69
CA VAL A 566 -17.01 2.66 -47.84
C VAL A 566 -16.24 3.51 -48.85
N PRO A 567 -16.89 4.14 -49.85
CA PRO A 567 -16.20 5.04 -50.79
C PRO A 567 -15.46 6.18 -50.07
N GLU A 568 -14.34 6.64 -50.62
CA GLU A 568 -13.49 7.66 -49.99
C GLU A 568 -14.22 8.96 -49.64
N GLU A 569 -15.08 9.47 -50.53
CA GLU A 569 -15.87 10.68 -50.28
C GLU A 569 -16.77 10.52 -49.04
N GLU A 570 -17.41 9.35 -48.92
CA GLU A 570 -18.25 9.03 -47.76
C GLU A 570 -17.40 8.81 -46.50
N ARG A 571 -16.20 8.23 -46.61
CA ARG A 571 -15.27 8.14 -45.48
C ARG A 571 -14.90 9.52 -44.94
N GLN A 572 -14.53 10.43 -45.82
CA GLN A 572 -14.20 11.81 -45.44
C GLN A 572 -15.38 12.51 -44.78
N ARG A 573 -16.60 12.36 -45.33
CA ARG A 573 -17.83 12.89 -44.70
C ARG A 573 -18.04 12.33 -43.29
N ARG A 574 -17.84 11.03 -43.09
CA ARG A 574 -17.96 10.39 -41.76
C ARG A 574 -16.87 10.87 -40.81
N TYR A 575 -15.64 11.10 -41.26
CA TYR A 575 -14.57 11.69 -40.44
C TYR A 575 -14.92 13.11 -40.00
N GLU A 576 -15.42 13.97 -40.91
CA GLU A 576 -15.85 15.33 -40.55
C GLU A 576 -16.98 15.35 -39.53
N GLN A 577 -17.89 14.39 -39.63
CA GLN A 577 -18.94 14.19 -38.65
C GLN A 577 -18.35 13.75 -37.30
N GLY A 578 -17.54 12.69 -37.29
CA GLY A 578 -16.94 12.13 -36.07
C GLY A 578 -16.05 13.13 -35.32
N TRP A 579 -15.35 14.01 -36.04
CA TRP A 579 -14.54 15.10 -35.48
C TRP A 579 -15.34 16.05 -34.58
N LYS A 580 -16.66 16.16 -34.76
CA LYS A 580 -17.55 17.05 -34.00
C LYS A 580 -18.31 16.33 -32.87
N GLU A 581 -18.20 15.01 -32.80
CA GLU A 581 -19.00 14.17 -31.91
C GLU A 581 -18.28 13.77 -30.62
N GLY A 582 -17.10 14.34 -30.35
CA GLY A 582 -16.38 14.14 -29.08
C GLY A 582 -15.53 12.87 -29.06
N LEU A 583 -15.33 12.33 -27.85
CA LEU A 583 -14.27 11.35 -27.54
C LEU A 583 -14.29 10.11 -28.43
N THR A 584 -15.47 9.51 -28.62
CA THR A 584 -15.66 8.27 -29.40
C THR A 584 -16.08 8.54 -30.85
N GLY A 585 -16.16 9.81 -31.25
CA GLY A 585 -16.76 10.21 -32.53
C GLY A 585 -16.09 9.61 -33.75
N LEU A 586 -14.76 9.53 -33.76
CA LEU A 586 -14.01 8.94 -34.88
C LEU A 586 -13.88 7.42 -34.76
N THR A 587 -13.71 6.88 -33.55
CA THR A 587 -13.55 5.44 -33.33
C THR A 587 -14.82 4.64 -33.61
N THR A 588 -15.99 5.29 -33.65
CA THR A 588 -17.30 4.66 -33.89
C THR A 588 -17.74 4.69 -35.36
N LYS A 589 -17.01 5.37 -36.27
CA LYS A 589 -17.42 5.52 -37.68
C LYS A 589 -17.28 4.28 -38.54
N PHE A 590 -16.40 3.37 -38.14
CA PHE A 590 -16.17 2.11 -38.82
C PHE A 590 -15.90 1.00 -37.79
N ALA A 591 -16.18 -0.24 -38.18
CA ALA A 591 -16.05 -1.39 -37.28
C ALA A 591 -14.61 -1.67 -36.86
N ASP A 592 -13.64 -1.25 -37.68
CA ASP A 592 -12.28 -1.75 -37.73
C ASP A 592 -11.21 -0.68 -37.38
N VAL A 593 -11.61 0.53 -36.98
CA VAL A 593 -10.67 1.63 -36.64
C VAL A 593 -9.63 1.22 -35.59
N LEU A 594 -9.99 0.36 -34.64
CA LEU A 594 -9.11 -0.09 -33.55
C LEU A 594 -8.52 -1.50 -33.76
N SER A 595 -8.73 -2.12 -34.93
CA SER A 595 -8.25 -3.48 -35.25
C SER A 595 -7.56 -3.60 -36.61
N ASP A 596 -7.73 -2.63 -37.51
CA ASP A 596 -7.09 -2.59 -38.83
C ASP A 596 -6.22 -1.34 -38.98
N GLU A 597 -4.96 -1.53 -39.33
CA GLU A 597 -3.98 -0.45 -39.44
C GLU A 597 -4.32 0.54 -40.56
N THR A 598 -4.89 0.06 -41.67
CA THR A 598 -5.21 0.92 -42.82
C THR A 598 -6.40 1.82 -42.51
N ALA A 599 -7.45 1.26 -41.89
CA ALA A 599 -8.60 2.01 -41.39
C ALA A 599 -8.18 3.05 -40.35
N ASN A 600 -7.33 2.65 -39.39
CA ASN A 600 -6.79 3.56 -38.38
C ASN A 600 -6.00 4.71 -38.99
N GLU A 601 -5.10 4.41 -39.92
CA GLU A 601 -4.21 5.39 -40.54
C GLU A 601 -4.99 6.42 -41.37
N GLY A 602 -6.13 6.04 -41.96
CA GLY A 602 -7.06 6.97 -42.60
C GLY A 602 -7.61 8.02 -41.62
N VAL A 603 -8.07 7.57 -40.44
CA VAL A 603 -8.52 8.46 -39.35
C VAL A 603 -7.37 9.30 -38.81
N ALA A 604 -6.21 8.67 -38.58
CA ALA A 604 -5.02 9.35 -38.08
C ALA A 604 -4.59 10.48 -39.01
N ASN A 605 -4.51 10.25 -40.32
CA ASN A 605 -4.16 11.26 -41.31
C ASN A 605 -5.16 12.42 -41.34
N PHE A 606 -6.46 12.14 -41.27
CA PHE A 606 -7.46 13.17 -41.12
C PHE A 606 -7.18 14.06 -39.89
N ILE A 607 -6.87 13.47 -38.72
CA ILE A 607 -6.55 14.24 -37.52
C ILE A 607 -5.27 15.06 -37.72
N ARG A 608 -4.21 14.48 -38.31
CA ARG A 608 -2.94 15.17 -38.57
C ARG A 608 -3.13 16.41 -39.46
N GLU A 609 -3.96 16.32 -40.50
CA GLU A 609 -4.32 17.48 -41.33
C GLU A 609 -5.02 18.58 -40.52
N ARG A 610 -5.92 18.17 -39.62
CA ARG A 610 -6.65 19.10 -38.73
C ARG A 610 -5.74 19.76 -37.69
N ILE A 611 -4.70 19.10 -37.23
CA ILE A 611 -3.67 19.70 -36.36
C ILE A 611 -2.87 20.74 -37.15
N LYS A 612 -2.35 20.35 -38.31
CA LYS A 612 -1.55 21.22 -39.19
C LYS A 612 -2.30 22.47 -39.66
N ALA A 613 -3.63 22.39 -39.80
CA ALA A 613 -4.46 23.53 -40.15
C ALA A 613 -4.71 24.53 -39.00
N ARG A 614 -4.44 24.15 -37.74
CA ARG A 614 -4.71 24.98 -36.55
C ARG A 614 -3.49 25.70 -36.01
N VAL A 615 -2.29 25.23 -36.34
CA VAL A 615 -1.02 25.77 -35.85
C VAL A 615 -0.33 26.49 -37.00
N GLU A 616 -0.05 27.79 -36.82
CA GLU A 616 0.46 28.67 -37.88
C GLU A 616 1.92 28.36 -38.23
N ASP A 617 2.74 28.06 -37.22
CA ASP A 617 4.14 27.67 -37.40
C ASP A 617 4.23 26.20 -37.85
N PRO A 618 4.78 25.91 -39.05
CA PRO A 618 4.85 24.55 -39.58
C PRO A 618 5.77 23.61 -38.79
N GLU A 619 6.81 24.12 -38.11
CA GLU A 619 7.70 23.31 -37.29
C GLU A 619 7.02 22.89 -35.99
N ILE A 620 6.29 23.81 -35.36
CA ILE A 620 5.49 23.52 -34.17
C ILE A 620 4.34 22.56 -34.52
N ALA A 621 3.66 22.80 -35.65
CA ALA A 621 2.61 21.93 -36.15
C ALA A 621 3.10 20.48 -36.33
N GLU A 622 4.27 20.31 -36.94
CA GLU A 622 4.89 19.00 -37.13
C GLU A 622 5.29 18.35 -35.79
N ALA A 623 5.84 19.12 -34.84
CA ALA A 623 6.20 18.62 -33.52
C ALA A 623 4.98 18.15 -32.70
N LEU A 624 3.82 18.82 -32.84
CA LEU A 624 2.55 18.44 -32.20
C LEU A 624 1.83 17.28 -32.89
N THR A 625 2.29 16.86 -34.08
CA THR A 625 1.60 15.85 -34.88
C THR A 625 2.04 14.42 -34.46
N PRO A 626 1.12 13.53 -34.05
CA PRO A 626 1.43 12.17 -33.66
C PRO A 626 1.62 11.20 -34.84
N TYR A 627 2.73 10.45 -34.82
CA TYR A 627 3.06 9.43 -35.82
C TYR A 627 3.53 8.09 -35.21
N SER A 628 3.85 8.05 -33.92
CA SER A 628 4.55 6.93 -33.30
C SER A 628 3.63 5.82 -32.77
N TYR A 629 2.32 5.93 -32.93
CA TYR A 629 1.33 4.93 -32.51
C TYR A 629 -0.01 5.15 -33.24
N PRO A 630 -0.85 4.11 -33.41
CA PRO A 630 -2.16 4.23 -34.05
C PRO A 630 -3.15 5.06 -33.22
N PHE A 631 -4.08 5.78 -33.86
CA PHE A 631 -5.12 6.55 -33.17
C PHE A 631 -5.96 5.65 -32.25
N GLY A 632 -6.31 6.14 -31.05
CA GLY A 632 -7.16 5.42 -30.08
C GLY A 632 -6.45 4.36 -29.22
N THR A 633 -5.23 3.95 -29.57
CA THR A 633 -4.45 2.96 -28.80
C THR A 633 -3.81 3.55 -27.53
N LYS A 634 -3.63 4.88 -27.51
CA LYS A 634 -3.66 5.70 -26.29
C LYS A 634 -5.02 6.37 -26.22
N ARG A 635 -5.52 6.65 -25.01
CA ARG A 635 -6.77 7.40 -24.82
C ARG A 635 -6.70 8.72 -25.61
N PRO A 636 -7.58 8.96 -26.60
CA PRO A 636 -7.70 10.26 -27.23
C PRO A 636 -8.04 11.32 -26.19
N CYS A 637 -7.52 12.52 -26.38
CA CYS A 637 -7.82 13.65 -25.50
C CYS A 637 -8.95 14.50 -26.10
N LEU A 638 -9.71 15.16 -25.23
CA LEU A 638 -10.59 16.26 -25.64
C LEU A 638 -9.99 17.58 -25.17
N ASP A 639 -9.97 18.57 -26.08
CA ASP A 639 -9.40 19.88 -25.80
C ASP A 639 -10.36 21.05 -26.08
N THR A 640 -9.96 22.20 -25.54
CA THR A 640 -10.50 23.51 -25.89
C THR A 640 -9.32 24.44 -26.15
N ASN A 641 -9.07 24.75 -27.41
CA ASN A 641 -7.98 25.62 -27.88
C ASN A 641 -6.56 25.13 -27.56
N PHE A 642 -6.34 23.81 -27.42
CA PHE A 642 -5.00 23.31 -27.10
C PHE A 642 -4.00 23.59 -28.22
N TYR A 643 -4.33 23.25 -29.46
CA TYR A 643 -3.44 23.48 -30.59
C TYR A 643 -3.26 24.99 -30.86
N GLU A 644 -4.35 25.76 -30.80
CA GLU A 644 -4.36 27.21 -31.00
C GLU A 644 -3.53 27.97 -29.95
N THR A 645 -3.34 27.39 -28.75
CA THR A 645 -2.50 27.97 -27.69
C THR A 645 -1.05 28.15 -28.14
N PHE A 646 -0.55 27.31 -29.05
CA PHE A 646 0.82 27.40 -29.56
C PHE A 646 1.03 28.49 -30.61
N ASN A 647 -0.03 29.18 -31.05
CA ASN A 647 0.08 30.37 -31.89
C ASN A 647 0.33 31.66 -31.08
N ARG A 648 0.33 31.57 -29.74
CA ARG A 648 0.57 32.72 -28.86
C ARG A 648 2.06 33.02 -28.78
N GLU A 649 2.41 34.30 -28.80
CA GLU A 649 3.81 34.75 -28.66
C GLU A 649 4.47 34.36 -27.33
N ASN A 650 3.67 34.13 -26.28
CA ASN A 650 4.15 33.78 -24.93
C ASN A 650 4.24 32.26 -24.68
N VAL A 651 4.11 31.42 -25.72
CA VAL A 651 4.13 29.96 -25.60
C VAL A 651 5.25 29.38 -26.44
N THR A 652 6.03 28.48 -25.84
CA THR A 652 7.10 27.73 -26.52
C THR A 652 6.86 26.24 -26.37
N LEU A 653 7.04 25.49 -27.46
CA LEU A 653 7.03 24.03 -27.44
C LEU A 653 8.46 23.49 -27.54
N VAL A 654 8.84 22.61 -26.61
CA VAL A 654 10.09 21.85 -26.65
C VAL A 654 9.78 20.39 -26.97
N ASP A 655 10.28 19.91 -28.10
CA ASP A 655 10.23 18.50 -28.50
C ASP A 655 11.39 17.73 -27.88
N LEU A 656 11.14 17.03 -26.77
CA LEU A 656 12.14 16.27 -26.02
C LEU A 656 12.76 15.10 -26.80
N ARG A 657 12.22 14.74 -27.98
CA ARG A 657 12.85 13.75 -28.85
C ARG A 657 14.02 14.33 -29.63
N LYS A 658 14.03 15.65 -29.83
CA LYS A 658 15.11 16.41 -30.49
C LYS A 658 16.02 17.08 -29.47
N THR A 659 15.42 17.60 -28.39
CA THR A 659 16.10 18.32 -27.31
C THR A 659 15.89 17.58 -25.98
N PRO A 660 16.54 16.43 -25.73
CA PRO A 660 16.34 15.66 -24.51
C PRO A 660 16.52 16.48 -23.24
N MET A 661 15.66 16.23 -22.25
CA MET A 661 15.81 16.77 -20.90
C MET A 661 16.88 15.96 -20.16
N GLU A 662 17.84 16.66 -19.56
CA GLU A 662 18.95 16.05 -18.84
C GLU A 662 18.66 16.00 -17.33
N ARG A 663 18.29 17.13 -16.75
CA ARG A 663 17.94 17.24 -15.32
C ARG A 663 17.14 18.51 -15.00
N ILE A 664 16.54 18.51 -13.82
CA ILE A 664 16.07 19.72 -13.17
C ILE A 664 17.22 20.32 -12.34
N THR A 665 17.42 21.62 -12.45
CA THR A 665 18.44 22.37 -11.70
C THR A 665 17.76 23.22 -10.61
N PRO A 666 18.53 23.85 -9.70
CA PRO A 666 17.95 24.81 -8.75
C PRO A 666 17.16 25.95 -9.41
N LYS A 667 17.50 26.33 -10.64
CA LYS A 667 16.89 27.47 -11.34
C LYS A 667 15.83 27.10 -12.37
N GLY A 668 15.81 25.86 -12.85
CA GLY A 668 14.90 25.46 -13.91
C GLY A 668 15.22 24.11 -14.53
N ILE A 669 15.22 24.05 -15.86
CA ILE A 669 15.29 22.80 -16.62
C ILE A 669 16.49 22.85 -17.56
N GLU A 670 17.39 21.86 -17.45
CA GLU A 670 18.51 21.67 -18.37
C GLU A 670 18.14 20.62 -19.42
N THR A 671 18.40 20.99 -20.66
CA THR A 671 18.25 20.12 -21.83
C THR A 671 19.56 20.05 -22.60
N SER A 672 19.63 19.19 -23.61
CA SER A 672 20.79 19.09 -24.49
C SER A 672 21.17 20.39 -25.22
N GLU A 673 20.26 21.38 -25.27
CA GLU A 673 20.50 22.70 -25.89
C GLU A 673 20.82 23.81 -24.87
N GLY A 674 20.76 23.49 -23.56
CA GLY A 674 21.09 24.40 -22.48
C GLY A 674 20.05 24.45 -21.36
N GLU A 675 20.31 25.32 -20.38
CA GLU A 675 19.47 25.54 -19.21
C GLU A 675 18.53 26.73 -19.42
N GLU A 676 17.27 26.56 -19.02
CA GLU A 676 16.27 27.62 -18.98
C GLU A 676 15.68 27.75 -17.57
N ALA A 677 15.67 28.98 -17.04
CA ALA A 677 15.14 29.28 -15.72
C ALA A 677 13.62 29.46 -15.72
N TYR A 678 12.97 29.00 -14.64
CA TYR A 678 11.52 29.03 -14.43
C TYR A 678 11.18 29.45 -13.00
N ASP A 679 10.02 30.08 -12.82
CA ASP A 679 9.46 30.31 -11.49
C ASP A 679 8.67 29.09 -10.99
N VAL A 680 8.06 28.36 -11.93
CA VAL A 680 7.14 27.27 -11.63
C VAL A 680 7.32 26.10 -12.61
N ILE A 681 7.29 24.87 -12.08
CA ILE A 681 7.24 23.63 -12.88
C ILE A 681 5.95 22.86 -12.56
N VAL A 682 5.17 22.54 -13.59
CA VAL A 682 3.95 21.73 -13.51
C VAL A 682 4.21 20.36 -14.11
N TYR A 683 4.07 19.31 -13.30
CA TYR A 683 4.16 17.93 -13.71
C TYR A 683 2.77 17.38 -14.07
N ALA A 684 2.56 17.13 -15.35
CA ALA A 684 1.39 16.44 -15.90
C ALA A 684 1.80 15.04 -16.43
N THR A 685 2.54 14.30 -15.59
CA THR A 685 3.22 13.04 -15.91
C THR A 685 2.34 11.79 -15.71
N GLY A 686 1.11 11.96 -15.23
CA GLY A 686 0.12 10.90 -15.09
C GLY A 686 0.17 10.17 -13.75
N PHE A 687 -0.18 8.89 -13.77
CA PHE A 687 -0.44 8.07 -12.59
C PHE A 687 0.24 6.72 -12.69
N ASP A 688 0.53 6.08 -11.56
CA ASP A 688 0.69 4.62 -11.53
C ASP A 688 -0.70 3.97 -11.67
N ALA A 689 -1.10 3.73 -12.92
CA ALA A 689 -2.46 3.37 -13.27
C ALA A 689 -2.80 1.91 -12.93
N MET A 690 -4.08 1.66 -12.63
CA MET A 690 -4.73 0.38 -12.36
C MET A 690 -4.30 -0.35 -11.08
N THR A 691 -2.99 -0.49 -10.83
CA THR A 691 -2.46 -1.28 -9.71
C THR A 691 -1.88 -0.46 -8.57
N GLY A 692 -1.39 0.77 -8.84
CA GLY A 692 -0.60 1.54 -7.87
C GLY A 692 -1.32 1.76 -6.54
N ALA A 693 -2.60 2.16 -6.58
CA ALA A 693 -3.37 2.40 -5.37
C ALA A 693 -3.61 1.14 -4.53
N ILE A 694 -3.71 -0.02 -5.17
CA ILE A 694 -3.90 -1.31 -4.51
C ILE A 694 -2.57 -1.79 -3.90
N LEU A 695 -1.48 -1.69 -4.67
CA LEU A 695 -0.14 -2.13 -4.27
C LEU A 695 0.55 -1.21 -3.26
N ASN A 696 0.07 0.02 -3.08
CA ASN A 696 0.50 0.91 -2.00
C ASN A 696 0.01 0.46 -0.61
N VAL A 697 -0.86 -0.55 -0.53
CA VAL A 697 -1.29 -1.19 0.71
C VAL A 697 -0.58 -2.53 0.84
N ASP A 698 -0.03 -2.83 2.02
CA ASP A 698 0.51 -4.15 2.32
C ASP A 698 -0.65 -5.16 2.50
N ILE A 699 -1.12 -5.76 1.40
CA ILE A 699 -2.23 -6.73 1.42
C ILE A 699 -1.65 -8.15 1.46
N ARG A 700 -2.02 -8.90 2.51
CA ARG A 700 -1.58 -10.27 2.78
C ARG A 700 -2.78 -11.22 2.78
N GLY A 701 -2.83 -12.12 1.80
CA GLY A 701 -3.86 -13.16 1.65
C GLY A 701 -3.54 -14.42 2.46
N LYS A 702 -4.00 -15.57 1.98
CA LYS A 702 -3.75 -16.88 2.59
C LYS A 702 -2.25 -17.13 2.81
N SER A 703 -1.92 -17.77 3.92
CA SER A 703 -0.54 -18.13 4.30
C SER A 703 0.45 -16.96 4.24
N GLY A 704 -0.04 -15.72 4.37
CA GLY A 704 0.78 -14.50 4.32
C GLY A 704 1.21 -14.07 2.92
N LEU A 705 0.63 -14.62 1.85
CA LEU A 705 0.95 -14.26 0.46
C LEU A 705 0.73 -12.76 0.23
N ALA A 706 1.78 -12.03 -0.17
CA ALA A 706 1.66 -10.62 -0.51
C ALA A 706 1.01 -10.46 -1.88
N LEU A 707 0.08 -9.51 -2.01
CA LEU A 707 -0.51 -9.19 -3.31
C LEU A 707 0.54 -8.64 -4.29
N ALA A 708 1.52 -7.88 -3.78
CA ALA A 708 2.65 -7.40 -4.57
C ALA A 708 3.48 -8.56 -5.15
N ASP A 709 3.66 -9.65 -4.40
CA ASP A 709 4.37 -10.84 -4.88
C ASP A 709 3.53 -11.58 -5.93
N LYS A 710 2.22 -11.76 -5.70
CA LYS A 710 1.32 -12.38 -6.68
C LYS A 710 1.27 -11.60 -8.00
N TRP A 711 1.30 -10.28 -7.94
CA TRP A 711 1.23 -9.39 -9.11
C TRP A 711 2.60 -8.95 -9.65
N ALA A 712 3.71 -9.57 -9.21
CA ALA A 712 5.06 -9.20 -9.65
C ALA A 712 5.25 -9.29 -11.17
N ASN A 713 4.50 -10.17 -11.86
CA ASN A 713 4.53 -10.35 -13.31
C ASN A 713 3.34 -9.71 -14.04
N GLY A 714 2.54 -8.90 -13.34
CA GLY A 714 1.32 -8.25 -13.86
C GLY A 714 0.10 -8.61 -13.01
N PRO A 715 -0.94 -7.77 -13.03
CA PRO A 715 -2.15 -8.05 -12.28
C PRO A 715 -2.89 -9.25 -12.89
N HIS A 716 -3.26 -10.17 -12.02
CA HIS A 716 -4.02 -11.37 -12.35
C HIS A 716 -5.26 -11.41 -11.46
N THR A 717 -6.44 -11.54 -12.08
CA THR A 717 -7.74 -11.35 -11.42
C THR A 717 -8.80 -12.16 -12.14
N TYR A 718 -9.86 -12.54 -11.43
CA TYR A 718 -11.08 -13.05 -12.03
C TYR A 718 -12.10 -11.91 -12.20
N LEU A 719 -12.51 -11.66 -13.44
CA LEU A 719 -13.45 -10.59 -13.82
C LEU A 719 -12.98 -9.16 -13.48
N GLY A 720 -11.73 -8.97 -13.03
CA GLY A 720 -11.28 -7.72 -12.40
C GLY A 720 -12.00 -7.37 -11.09
N LEU A 721 -12.66 -8.35 -10.47
CA LEU A 721 -13.45 -8.20 -9.25
C LEU A 721 -12.86 -8.95 -8.07
N ALA A 722 -12.20 -10.10 -8.28
CA ALA A 722 -11.68 -10.94 -7.21
C ALA A 722 -10.33 -11.57 -7.59
N ILE A 723 -9.61 -12.09 -6.59
CA ILE A 723 -8.22 -12.56 -6.73
C ILE A 723 -8.07 -13.86 -5.92
N GLU A 724 -7.60 -14.94 -6.55
CA GLU A 724 -7.33 -16.23 -5.91
C GLU A 724 -6.29 -16.03 -4.81
N GLY A 725 -6.44 -16.72 -3.67
CA GLY A 725 -5.56 -16.54 -2.52
C GLY A 725 -5.88 -15.32 -1.66
N PHE A 726 -6.83 -14.47 -2.06
CA PHE A 726 -7.31 -13.29 -1.31
C PHE A 726 -8.83 -13.34 -1.11
N PRO A 727 -9.34 -14.22 -0.23
CA PRO A 727 -10.78 -14.42 -0.08
C PRO A 727 -11.49 -13.18 0.45
N ASN A 728 -12.71 -12.92 -0.01
CA ASN A 728 -13.53 -11.75 0.33
C ASN A 728 -12.88 -10.38 0.04
N LEU A 729 -11.75 -10.34 -0.68
CA LEU A 729 -11.20 -9.12 -1.26
C LEU A 729 -11.88 -8.89 -2.61
N PHE A 730 -12.52 -7.72 -2.75
CA PHE A 730 -13.11 -7.28 -4.01
C PHE A 730 -12.46 -5.99 -4.52
N THR A 731 -12.27 -5.87 -5.83
CA THR A 731 -11.81 -4.64 -6.48
C THR A 731 -12.92 -4.03 -7.32
N ILE A 732 -13.13 -2.71 -7.24
CA ILE A 732 -14.06 -2.00 -8.11
C ILE A 732 -13.28 -1.34 -9.24
N THR A 733 -13.66 -1.60 -10.50
CA THR A 733 -12.95 -1.16 -11.71
C THR A 733 -11.46 -1.55 -11.75
N GLY A 734 -11.14 -2.73 -11.17
CA GLY A 734 -9.78 -3.27 -11.12
C GLY A 734 -9.22 -3.67 -12.49
N PRO A 735 -7.96 -4.11 -12.54
CA PRO A 735 -7.35 -4.68 -13.74
C PRO A 735 -8.19 -5.81 -14.34
N SER A 736 -8.13 -6.01 -15.65
CA SER A 736 -8.87 -7.04 -16.42
C SER A 736 -10.39 -6.90 -16.37
N SER A 737 -10.90 -5.71 -16.05
CA SER A 737 -12.31 -5.30 -16.22
C SER A 737 -12.42 -4.19 -17.27
N PRO A 738 -13.63 -3.82 -17.76
CA PRO A 738 -13.77 -2.77 -18.77
C PRO A 738 -13.14 -1.45 -18.33
N SER A 739 -13.34 -1.11 -17.05
CA SER A 739 -12.68 -0.01 -16.35
C SER A 739 -12.58 1.23 -17.25
N VAL A 740 -11.35 1.72 -17.44
CA VAL A 740 -10.98 2.92 -18.19
C VAL A 740 -11.35 2.92 -19.68
N LEU A 741 -11.69 1.78 -20.30
CA LEU A 741 -12.13 1.72 -21.70
C LEU A 741 -13.63 2.01 -21.86
N SER A 742 -14.34 2.19 -20.76
CA SER A 742 -15.76 2.49 -20.72
C SER A 742 -16.03 3.84 -20.03
N ASN A 743 -17.27 4.31 -20.12
CA ASN A 743 -17.80 5.27 -19.18
C ASN A 743 -17.74 4.66 -17.76
N MET A 744 -16.81 5.18 -16.95
CA MET A 744 -16.53 4.65 -15.61
C MET A 744 -17.77 4.59 -14.71
N MET A 745 -18.76 5.47 -14.87
CA MET A 745 -19.98 5.39 -14.05
C MET A 745 -20.76 4.10 -14.32
N VAL A 746 -20.81 3.65 -15.58
CA VAL A 746 -21.50 2.41 -15.97
C VAL A 746 -20.79 1.18 -15.40
N SER A 747 -19.46 1.15 -15.49
CA SER A 747 -18.66 0.06 -14.94
C SER A 747 -18.65 0.06 -13.41
N ILE A 748 -18.59 1.22 -12.77
CA ILE A 748 -18.68 1.35 -11.31
C ILE A 748 -20.01 0.79 -10.80
N GLU A 749 -21.13 1.20 -11.39
CA GLU A 749 -22.44 0.71 -10.95
C GLU A 749 -22.56 -0.81 -11.16
N GLN A 750 -22.10 -1.33 -12.31
CA GLN A 750 -22.11 -2.76 -12.57
C GLN A 750 -21.32 -3.54 -11.51
N HIS A 751 -20.09 -3.11 -11.22
CA HIS A 751 -19.23 -3.81 -10.26
C HIS A 751 -19.80 -3.75 -8.85
N VAL A 752 -20.27 -2.58 -8.42
CA VAL A 752 -20.86 -2.39 -7.09
C VAL A 752 -22.13 -3.23 -6.92
N ASP A 753 -22.99 -3.27 -7.94
CA ASP A 753 -24.19 -4.10 -7.90
C ASP A 753 -23.83 -5.58 -7.82
N TRP A 754 -22.93 -6.05 -8.68
CA TRP A 754 -22.50 -7.45 -8.70
C TRP A 754 -21.85 -7.90 -7.38
N VAL A 755 -20.95 -7.08 -6.82
CA VAL A 755 -20.30 -7.36 -5.53
C VAL A 755 -21.31 -7.35 -4.38
N SER A 756 -22.24 -6.39 -4.37
CA SER A 756 -23.30 -6.33 -3.35
C SER A 756 -24.21 -7.55 -3.42
N ASP A 757 -24.60 -7.97 -4.62
CA ASP A 757 -25.44 -9.14 -4.84
C ASP A 757 -24.71 -10.45 -4.48
N CYS A 758 -23.40 -10.51 -4.73
CA CYS A 758 -22.53 -11.61 -4.26
C CYS A 758 -22.52 -11.71 -2.74
N ILE A 759 -22.32 -10.58 -2.05
CA ILE A 759 -22.37 -10.53 -0.58
C ILE A 759 -23.75 -10.92 -0.06
N ALA A 760 -24.83 -10.48 -0.71
CA ALA A 760 -26.19 -10.85 -0.36
C ALA A 760 -26.41 -12.38 -0.49
N TRP A 761 -25.97 -12.97 -1.60
CA TRP A 761 -26.02 -14.40 -1.83
C TRP A 761 -25.21 -15.19 -0.79
N MET A 762 -23.98 -14.75 -0.48
CA MET A 762 -23.16 -15.37 0.56
C MET A 762 -23.86 -15.40 1.92
N ARG A 763 -24.50 -14.28 2.30
CA ARG A 763 -25.27 -14.16 3.55
C ARG A 763 -26.47 -15.11 3.56
N GLU A 764 -27.23 -15.18 2.46
CA GLU A 764 -28.35 -16.11 2.32
C GLU A 764 -27.90 -17.57 2.51
N LYS A 765 -26.72 -17.93 2.00
CA LYS A 765 -26.18 -19.30 2.07
C LYS A 765 -25.39 -19.62 3.35
N GLY A 766 -25.16 -18.64 4.22
CA GLY A 766 -24.36 -18.78 5.44
C GLY A 766 -22.88 -19.03 5.15
N LEU A 767 -22.33 -18.37 4.13
CA LEU A 767 -20.94 -18.48 3.71
C LEU A 767 -20.06 -17.43 4.40
N ALA A 768 -18.88 -17.86 4.83
CA ALA A 768 -17.89 -17.03 5.50
C ALA A 768 -16.85 -16.47 4.52
N ALA A 769 -16.47 -17.24 3.49
CA ALA A 769 -15.50 -16.79 2.48
C ALA A 769 -15.91 -17.18 1.07
N ILE A 770 -15.51 -16.36 0.10
CA ILE A 770 -15.54 -16.62 -1.34
C ILE A 770 -14.22 -16.14 -1.98
N GLU A 771 -13.70 -16.89 -2.94
CA GLU A 771 -12.55 -16.51 -3.78
C GLU A 771 -12.61 -17.24 -5.12
N PRO A 772 -12.00 -16.73 -6.20
CA PRO A 772 -11.96 -17.46 -7.46
C PRO A 772 -11.00 -18.66 -7.36
N THR A 773 -11.28 -19.70 -8.13
CA THR A 773 -10.31 -20.78 -8.40
C THR A 773 -9.16 -20.25 -9.25
N GLU A 774 -7.97 -20.83 -9.11
CA GLU A 774 -6.80 -20.57 -9.96
C GLU A 774 -7.16 -20.71 -11.45
N ALA A 775 -7.82 -21.81 -11.82
CA ALA A 775 -8.24 -22.07 -13.20
C ALA A 775 -9.17 -20.97 -13.77
N ALA A 776 -10.11 -20.45 -12.98
CA ALA A 776 -10.99 -19.38 -13.44
C ALA A 776 -10.23 -18.05 -13.62
N GLU A 777 -9.25 -17.77 -12.75
CA GLU A 777 -8.37 -16.61 -12.87
C GLU A 777 -7.52 -16.71 -14.16
N ASP A 778 -6.92 -17.87 -14.41
CA ASP A 778 -6.12 -18.17 -15.60
C ASP A 778 -6.95 -18.08 -16.89
N GLU A 779 -8.10 -18.73 -16.94
CA GLU A 779 -9.01 -18.68 -18.11
C GLU A 779 -9.45 -17.24 -18.43
N TRP A 780 -9.68 -16.42 -17.40
CA TRP A 780 -10.01 -15.01 -17.60
C TRP A 780 -8.83 -14.22 -18.16
N ALA A 781 -7.61 -14.48 -17.70
CA ALA A 781 -6.42 -13.82 -18.21
C ALA A 781 -6.12 -14.21 -19.66
N GLU A 782 -6.19 -15.50 -20.00
CA GLU A 782 -6.03 -15.99 -21.37
C GLU A 782 -7.06 -15.35 -22.32
N HIS A 783 -8.32 -15.24 -21.87
CA HIS A 783 -9.37 -14.56 -22.62
C HIS A 783 -9.07 -13.06 -22.83
N ASN A 784 -8.61 -12.35 -21.79
CA ASN A 784 -8.25 -10.93 -21.91
C ASN A 784 -7.11 -10.71 -22.90
N GLU A 785 -6.07 -11.54 -22.84
CA GLU A 785 -4.94 -11.50 -23.77
C GLU A 785 -5.41 -11.74 -25.21
N ALA A 786 -6.16 -12.82 -25.45
CA ALA A 786 -6.69 -13.16 -26.77
C ALA A 786 -7.59 -12.07 -27.36
N MET A 787 -8.35 -11.34 -26.53
CA MET A 787 -9.15 -10.20 -26.99
C MET A 787 -8.27 -8.98 -27.28
N ALA A 788 -7.26 -8.70 -26.46
CA ALA A 788 -6.36 -7.56 -26.66
C ALA A 788 -5.51 -7.72 -27.93
N GLU A 789 -5.03 -8.93 -28.23
CA GLU A 789 -4.25 -9.25 -29.45
C GLU A 789 -5.00 -8.99 -30.75
N GLN A 790 -6.34 -9.01 -30.73
CA GLN A 790 -7.18 -8.71 -31.89
C GLN A 790 -7.32 -7.20 -32.16
N THR A 791 -6.66 -6.36 -31.38
CA THR A 791 -6.74 -4.90 -31.46
C THR A 791 -5.37 -4.28 -31.71
N LEU A 792 -5.37 -2.99 -32.06
CA LEU A 792 -4.14 -2.20 -32.19
C LEU A 792 -3.59 -1.71 -30.84
N PHE A 793 -4.32 -1.90 -29.72
CA PHE A 793 -3.92 -1.38 -28.40
C PHE A 793 -2.49 -1.79 -27.97
N PRO A 794 -2.05 -3.05 -28.15
CA PRO A 794 -0.71 -3.48 -27.76
C PRO A 794 0.43 -2.76 -28.47
N GLN A 795 0.16 -2.11 -29.62
CA GLN A 795 1.18 -1.41 -30.40
C GLN A 795 1.65 -0.09 -29.76
N ALA A 796 0.92 0.44 -28.77
CA ALA A 796 1.26 1.71 -28.14
C ALA A 796 1.87 1.56 -26.74
N ASN A 797 3.00 2.25 -26.51
CA ASN A 797 3.57 2.43 -25.17
C ASN A 797 2.68 3.36 -24.31
N SER A 798 1.58 2.85 -23.77
CA SER A 798 0.60 3.58 -22.97
C SER A 798 0.56 3.11 -21.52
N TRP A 799 -0.18 3.83 -20.67
CA TRP A 799 -0.42 3.40 -19.30
C TRP A 799 -1.39 2.21 -19.22
N TYR A 800 -2.15 1.90 -20.28
CA TYR A 800 -2.96 0.67 -20.35
C TYR A 800 -2.10 -0.58 -20.27
N ILE A 801 -0.84 -0.50 -20.71
CA ILE A 801 0.12 -1.61 -20.69
C ILE A 801 1.22 -1.44 -19.64
N GLY A 802 1.06 -0.51 -18.68
CA GLY A 802 2.06 -0.27 -17.63
C GLY A 802 3.37 0.40 -18.09
N ALA A 803 3.52 0.70 -19.39
CA ALA A 803 4.77 1.23 -19.95
C ALA A 803 5.18 2.62 -19.44
N ASN A 804 4.30 3.29 -18.69
CA ASN A 804 4.53 4.62 -18.12
C ASN A 804 5.30 4.60 -16.79
N VAL A 805 5.39 3.46 -16.11
CA VAL A 805 6.09 3.29 -14.83
C VAL A 805 7.32 2.39 -15.03
N PRO A 806 8.55 2.90 -14.78
CA PRO A 806 9.76 2.08 -14.85
C PRO A 806 9.66 0.83 -13.95
N GLY A 807 10.05 -0.33 -14.47
CA GLY A 807 10.02 -1.61 -13.74
C GLY A 807 8.65 -2.29 -13.68
N LYS A 808 7.56 -1.62 -14.09
CA LYS A 808 6.22 -2.21 -14.10
C LYS A 808 6.07 -3.26 -15.22
N PRO A 809 5.43 -4.42 -14.96
CA PRO A 809 5.14 -5.42 -15.98
C PRO A 809 4.35 -4.86 -17.16
N ARG A 810 4.68 -5.31 -18.36
CA ARG A 810 4.03 -4.89 -19.60
C ARG A 810 2.94 -5.89 -20.01
N THR A 811 1.72 -5.65 -19.55
CA THR A 811 0.52 -6.42 -19.91
C THR A 811 -0.67 -5.49 -20.10
N PHE A 812 -1.59 -5.80 -21.01
CA PHE A 812 -2.78 -4.99 -21.24
C PHE A 812 -3.78 -5.18 -20.10
N MET A 813 -4.00 -4.13 -19.30
CA MET A 813 -4.69 -4.24 -18.01
C MET A 813 -6.22 -4.02 -18.07
N ALA A 814 -6.84 -3.82 -19.24
CA ALA A 814 -8.27 -3.55 -19.35
C ALA A 814 -8.97 -4.59 -20.24
N TYR A 815 -10.26 -4.82 -20.00
CA TYR A 815 -11.06 -5.70 -20.85
C TYR A 815 -11.55 -4.96 -22.10
N VAL A 816 -11.05 -5.33 -23.28
CA VAL A 816 -11.30 -4.60 -24.53
C VAL A 816 -12.63 -4.92 -25.23
N ALA A 817 -13.31 -6.01 -24.84
CA ALA A 817 -14.46 -6.51 -25.62
C ALA A 817 -15.78 -5.78 -25.35
N GLY A 818 -15.79 -4.79 -24.45
CA GLY A 818 -16.93 -3.92 -24.17
C GLY A 818 -17.59 -4.18 -22.82
N VAL A 819 -18.16 -3.12 -22.24
CA VAL A 819 -18.86 -3.17 -20.93
C VAL A 819 -20.19 -3.93 -21.02
N ASP A 820 -20.81 -3.93 -22.20
CA ASP A 820 -22.02 -4.68 -22.52
C ASP A 820 -21.79 -6.20 -22.43
N VAL A 821 -20.80 -6.73 -23.14
CA VAL A 821 -20.44 -8.16 -23.13
C VAL A 821 -19.95 -8.57 -21.75
N TYR A 822 -19.12 -7.75 -21.11
CA TYR A 822 -18.63 -7.99 -19.75
C TYR A 822 -19.77 -8.15 -18.74
N ARG A 823 -20.80 -7.28 -18.80
CA ARG A 823 -21.99 -7.38 -17.95
C ARG A 823 -22.69 -8.73 -18.14
N ILE A 824 -22.89 -9.16 -19.37
CA ILE A 824 -23.54 -10.44 -19.68
C ILE A 824 -22.76 -11.62 -19.06
N ILE A 825 -21.42 -11.60 -19.16
CA ILE A 825 -20.56 -12.63 -18.55
C ILE A 825 -20.75 -12.65 -17.03
N CYS A 826 -20.69 -11.47 -16.39
CA CYS A 826 -20.88 -11.35 -14.94
C CYS A 826 -22.25 -11.84 -14.48
N ASP A 827 -23.31 -11.50 -15.21
CA ASP A 827 -24.68 -11.91 -14.92
C ASP A 827 -24.85 -13.43 -15.03
N GLN A 828 -24.23 -14.06 -16.05
CA GLN A 828 -24.24 -15.52 -16.22
C GLN A 828 -23.50 -16.24 -15.09
N ILE A 829 -22.37 -15.69 -14.64
CA ILE A 829 -21.60 -16.23 -13.51
C ILE A 829 -22.42 -16.15 -12.22
N ALA A 830 -23.06 -15.00 -11.94
CA ALA A 830 -23.93 -14.87 -10.77
C ALA A 830 -25.13 -15.83 -10.84
N ALA A 831 -25.80 -15.93 -12.00
CA ALA A 831 -26.95 -16.80 -12.21
C ALA A 831 -26.63 -18.30 -12.08
N SER A 832 -25.38 -18.70 -12.33
CA SER A 832 -24.90 -20.08 -12.18
C SER A 832 -24.41 -20.40 -10.76
N GLY A 833 -24.65 -19.52 -9.78
CA GLY A 833 -24.21 -19.71 -8.40
C GLY A 833 -22.75 -19.34 -8.19
N TYR A 834 -22.27 -18.29 -8.88
CA TYR A 834 -20.89 -17.81 -8.86
C TYR A 834 -19.91 -18.86 -9.38
N HIS A 835 -20.14 -19.36 -10.60
CA HIS A 835 -19.21 -20.27 -11.27
C HIS A 835 -17.78 -19.70 -11.30
N GLY A 836 -16.78 -20.57 -11.16
CA GLY A 836 -15.38 -20.18 -11.03
C GLY A 836 -14.98 -19.71 -9.63
N PHE A 837 -15.91 -19.62 -8.66
CA PHE A 837 -15.60 -19.32 -7.26
C PHE A 837 -15.70 -20.54 -6.35
N GLU A 838 -14.80 -20.61 -5.37
CA GLU A 838 -14.87 -21.50 -4.22
C GLU A 838 -15.42 -20.77 -3.00
N THR A 839 -16.12 -21.51 -2.14
CA THR A 839 -16.75 -20.93 -0.94
C THR A 839 -16.48 -21.76 0.30
N ARG A 840 -16.43 -21.09 1.45
CA ARG A 840 -16.28 -21.71 2.77
C ARG A 840 -17.44 -21.33 3.68
N ARG A 841 -18.00 -22.30 4.40
CA ARG A 841 -19.04 -22.08 5.42
C ARG A 841 -18.44 -21.53 6.72
N ALA A 842 -19.22 -20.75 7.46
CA ALA A 842 -18.85 -20.34 8.81
C ALA A 842 -18.65 -21.56 9.73
N LYS A 843 -17.54 -21.61 10.48
CA LYS A 843 -17.37 -22.58 11.58
C LYS A 843 -18.53 -22.30 12.57
N LYS A 844 -19.33 -23.32 12.92
CA LYS A 844 -20.33 -23.18 13.99
C LYS A 844 -19.57 -22.74 15.25
N ARG A 845 -19.88 -21.55 15.79
CA ARG A 845 -19.45 -21.21 17.16
C ARG A 845 -19.96 -22.33 18.05
N LEU A 846 -19.05 -23.06 18.70
CA LEU A 846 -19.42 -23.92 19.83
C LEU A 846 -20.11 -23.00 20.82
N GLU A 847 -21.41 -23.17 21.00
CA GLU A 847 -22.15 -22.48 22.06
C GLU A 847 -21.42 -22.81 23.36
N ALA A 848 -20.98 -21.76 24.06
CA ALA A 848 -20.43 -21.92 25.39
C ALA A 848 -21.48 -22.65 26.21
N VAL A 849 -21.16 -23.88 26.63
CA VAL A 849 -21.98 -24.62 27.58
C VAL A 849 -22.14 -23.69 28.78
N PRO A 850 -23.37 -23.32 29.18
CA PRO A 850 -23.57 -22.45 30.32
C PRO A 850 -22.95 -23.15 31.55
N ALA A 851 -21.94 -22.52 32.14
CA ALA A 851 -21.39 -22.88 33.44
C ALA A 851 -22.17 -22.15 34.54
#